data_AF-D0SR79-F1
#
_entry.id   AF-D0SR79-F1
#
_cell.length_a   1.000
_cell.length_b   1.000
_cell.length_c   1.000
_cell.angle_alpha   90.00
_cell.angle_beta   90.00
_cell.angle_gamma   90.00
#
_symmetry.space_group_name_H-M   'P 1'
#
loop_
_entity.id
_entity.type
_entity.pdbx_description
1 polymer ?
#
loop_
_entity_poly.entity_id
_entity_poly.type
_entity_poly.pdbx_seq_one_letter_code
_entity_poly.pdbx_strand_id
1 'polypeptide(L)'
;MSNDLNEHIDLTVISLQKTLEKLFGDEQFERTQHINFVLKLLSSQQTDNFLVGLNLDYFDIDIKFDSQLPTPPVIPFTKKVKISDLSITSYINSIAQLPASHTHAKNWNILVLKAAIYLIALPELKPELFKQAHTEHFNTVKRLFQRFRTANKNLDTEKKYQNTQEYQRLWSTYLQDPTQSLEQFIQHLITLDTDELPEFDRNLLNDIRITFNYILKNKAKIARASIDTQLQHQFLDEEQFIEESIEIKKGAKSKALNIETLIDEPINRQIVVNPTDVTPLAAHSETSQIYVLPLVAKHIQRKEHLLTSSSFFPNPSSVNHLLKRLHVDYSEHQNKSALILMLAFLTGNSVNEWLYIQSKRAKKLNNRQKLIYKNDQVFLNSHFNVFENRNFEYSDNLLNQTIYLDIPIPNLFIEDLRKMDSVSFDDIQQYLRKLRQELLIPKLSVVKVSSLLHHTVLAKTGNKQLADLITGIDANQSSSVSYCHQNIPRLHAQYIDILKSLCADVASTYESCVPSLPDSITHFGSRKAPKPQVITEIFAVLKFNIFSQAEDDLIAIYNHYNIWMWHILLLFTAARPVAEFPGFLKNFNLKRQILMVSDKEVGGRNGFGRLIPLCSFLVEEIKKFLKFLEYFSTQIMMSHPALNGVIQQIEASKLPFLGIIQDDEWKPLSPSTVKNFHPELGLDHANWHRHTARAFLTHKITEPEILALFGHELMQQEAAHPFSSLSLSQFSKIANVLEQMKDQFKISGIEVHVIIQ
;
A
#
# COMPACT_ATOMS: atom_id res chain seq x y z
N MET A 1 -2.05 -9.35 68.99
CA MET A 1 -0.76 -8.72 69.38
C MET A 1 -0.49 -7.62 68.38
N SER A 2 -0.37 -6.41 68.89
CA SER A 2 -0.19 -5.13 68.20
C SER A 2 0.95 -5.15 67.18
N ASN A 3 0.67 -4.60 65.99
CA ASN A 3 1.56 -3.62 65.36
C ASN A 3 0.72 -2.71 64.48
N ASP A 4 0.34 -1.58 65.07
CA ASP A 4 0.12 -0.33 64.35
C ASP A 4 1.37 -0.04 63.52
N LEU A 5 1.22 -0.03 62.21
CA LEU A 5 2.07 0.74 61.30
C LEU A 5 1.14 1.69 60.55
N ASN A 6 0.89 2.83 61.20
CA ASN A 6 0.60 4.08 60.52
C ASN A 6 1.75 4.36 59.55
N GLU A 7 1.68 3.84 58.34
CA GLU A 7 2.36 4.47 57.20
C GLU A 7 1.58 5.73 56.88
N HIS A 8 2.00 6.84 57.50
CA HIS A 8 1.79 8.17 56.95
C HIS A 8 2.41 8.19 55.55
N ILE A 9 1.60 7.85 54.54
CA ILE A 9 1.90 8.20 53.16
C ILE A 9 1.75 9.72 53.11
N ASP A 10 2.87 10.44 52.99
CA ASP A 10 2.87 11.84 52.55
C ASP A 10 2.11 11.86 51.21
N LEU A 11 0.83 12.24 51.27
CA LEU A 11 0.00 12.40 50.08
C LEU A 11 0.62 13.54 49.27
N THR A 12 1.27 13.21 48.16
CA THR A 12 1.74 14.19 47.18
C THR A 12 0.52 14.95 46.66
N VAL A 13 0.28 16.12 47.22
CA VAL A 13 -0.82 16.99 46.78
C VAL A 13 -0.45 17.56 45.42
N ILE A 14 -1.24 17.26 44.39
CA ILE A 14 -0.98 17.68 43.00
C ILE A 14 -1.73 18.97 42.70
N SER A 15 -1.04 19.91 42.08
CA SER A 15 -1.63 21.15 41.56
C SER A 15 -2.69 20.85 40.48
N LEU A 16 -3.95 21.22 40.75
CA LEU A 16 -5.02 21.14 39.77
C LEU A 16 -4.75 22.07 38.57
N GLN A 17 -4.14 23.23 38.81
CA GLN A 17 -3.73 24.16 37.74
C GLN A 17 -2.81 23.47 36.74
N LYS A 18 -1.73 22.87 37.21
CA LYS A 18 -0.75 22.22 36.34
C LYS A 18 -1.35 21.03 35.60
N THR A 19 -2.25 20.28 36.23
CA THR A 19 -2.91 19.15 35.57
C THR A 19 -3.88 19.61 34.49
N LEU A 20 -4.66 20.67 34.75
CA LEU A 20 -5.54 21.26 33.74
C LEU A 20 -4.72 21.86 32.59
N GLU A 21 -3.64 22.57 32.88
CA GLU A 21 -2.73 23.04 31.83
C GLU A 21 -2.21 21.85 31.00
N LYS A 22 -1.69 20.78 31.62
CA LYS A 22 -1.28 19.58 30.91
C LYS A 22 -2.40 18.95 30.08
N LEU A 23 -3.63 18.95 30.60
CA LEU A 23 -4.81 18.45 29.87
C LEU A 23 -5.02 19.24 28.58
N PHE A 24 -4.99 20.58 28.60
CA PHE A 24 -5.15 21.35 27.36
C PHE A 24 -3.95 21.22 26.40
N GLY A 25 -2.77 20.82 26.87
CA GLY A 25 -1.57 20.65 26.05
C GLY A 25 -1.26 21.91 25.23
N ASP A 26 -1.19 21.75 23.91
CA ASP A 26 -0.91 22.84 22.95
C ASP A 26 -2.17 23.66 22.56
N GLU A 27 -3.37 23.30 23.06
CA GLU A 27 -4.60 24.03 22.77
C GLU A 27 -4.62 25.38 23.53
N GLN A 28 -4.11 26.45 22.91
CA GLN A 28 -4.02 27.79 23.52
C GLN A 28 -5.28 28.66 23.34
N PHE A 29 -6.28 28.21 22.58
CA PHE A 29 -7.46 29.02 22.25
C PHE A 29 -8.32 29.30 23.49
N GLU A 30 -8.34 30.57 23.95
CA GLU A 30 -9.11 31.03 25.13
C GLU A 30 -8.96 30.12 26.36
N ARG A 31 -7.76 29.56 26.55
CA ARG A 31 -7.47 28.52 27.55
C ARG A 31 -7.90 28.90 28.96
N THR A 32 -7.67 30.16 29.37
CA THR A 32 -8.07 30.69 30.68
C THR A 32 -9.57 30.61 30.91
N GLN A 33 -10.39 30.94 29.90
CA GLN A 33 -11.85 30.88 30.00
C GLN A 33 -12.34 29.44 30.13
N HIS A 34 -11.76 28.52 29.35
CA HIS A 34 -12.13 27.10 29.38
C HIS A 34 -11.72 26.43 30.70
N ILE A 35 -10.53 26.74 31.24
CA ILE A 35 -10.11 26.28 32.58
C ILE A 35 -11.08 26.80 33.65
N ASN A 36 -11.41 28.10 33.62
CA ASN A 36 -12.36 28.67 34.58
C ASN A 36 -13.76 28.02 34.49
N PHE A 37 -14.21 27.68 33.28
CA PHE A 37 -15.47 26.96 33.09
C PHE A 37 -15.41 25.51 33.60
N VAL A 38 -14.29 24.81 33.45
CA VAL A 38 -14.11 23.47 34.06
C VAL A 38 -14.17 23.56 35.58
N LEU A 39 -13.55 24.58 36.21
CA LEU A 39 -13.66 24.81 37.65
C LEU A 39 -15.10 25.08 38.08
N LYS A 40 -15.84 25.88 37.31
CA LYS A 40 -17.27 26.11 37.54
C LYS A 40 -18.06 24.80 37.51
N LEU A 41 -17.81 23.92 36.53
CA LEU A 41 -18.49 22.64 36.41
C LEU A 41 -18.20 21.73 37.61
N LEU A 42 -16.92 21.61 38.00
CA LEU A 42 -16.49 20.79 39.14
C LEU A 42 -17.06 21.28 40.47
N SER A 43 -17.28 22.59 40.63
CA SER A 43 -17.84 23.20 41.86
C SER A 43 -19.37 23.31 41.88
N SER A 44 -20.03 23.33 40.71
CA SER A 44 -21.47 23.62 40.61
C SER A 44 -22.41 22.47 41.00
N GLN A 45 -21.92 21.23 41.06
CA GLN A 45 -22.74 20.05 41.39
C GLN A 45 -21.97 19.12 42.35
N GLN A 46 -22.59 18.80 43.49
CA GLN A 46 -22.10 17.78 44.43
C GLN A 46 -22.18 16.40 43.76
N THR A 47 -21.14 16.06 43.01
CA THR A 47 -20.97 14.77 42.31
C THR A 47 -20.04 13.85 43.09
N ASP A 48 -19.77 14.16 44.36
CA ASP A 48 -18.80 13.46 45.19
C ASP A 48 -19.30 12.07 45.63
N ASN A 49 -20.62 11.89 45.62
CA ASN A 49 -21.28 10.60 45.84
C ASN A 49 -21.49 9.78 44.55
N PHE A 50 -20.99 10.25 43.40
CA PHE A 50 -21.13 9.54 42.12
C PHE A 50 -19.84 8.81 41.75
N LEU A 51 -19.95 7.56 41.27
CA LEU A 51 -18.82 6.67 40.98
C LEU A 51 -17.82 6.62 42.13
N VAL A 52 -18.28 6.23 43.33
CA VAL A 52 -17.44 6.12 44.54
C VAL A 52 -16.13 5.40 44.19
N GLY A 53 -15.00 6.09 44.39
CA GLY A 53 -13.66 5.69 43.93
C GLY A 53 -13.07 6.59 42.82
N LEU A 54 -13.87 7.46 42.19
CA LEU A 54 -13.44 8.50 41.26
C LEU A 54 -13.44 9.88 41.94
N ASN A 55 -12.50 10.10 42.87
CA ASN A 55 -12.35 11.37 43.59
C ASN A 55 -11.08 12.13 43.15
N LEU A 56 -11.11 13.45 43.37
CA LEU A 56 -9.98 14.35 43.15
C LEU A 56 -9.39 14.81 44.49
N ASP A 57 -9.53 14.00 45.55
CA ASP A 57 -9.12 14.36 46.92
C ASP A 57 -7.59 14.52 47.05
N TYR A 58 -6.83 14.04 46.06
CA TYR A 58 -5.38 14.16 45.96
C TYR A 58 -4.91 15.49 45.32
N PHE A 59 -5.82 16.38 44.95
CA PHE A 59 -5.50 17.63 44.24
C PHE A 59 -5.64 18.87 45.13
N ASP A 60 -4.66 19.77 45.06
CA ASP A 60 -4.77 21.12 45.61
C ASP A 60 -5.54 21.99 44.63
N ILE A 61 -6.57 22.69 45.11
CA ILE A 61 -7.29 23.68 44.30
C ILE A 61 -6.52 25.00 44.38
N ASP A 62 -5.42 25.04 43.63
CA ASP A 62 -4.51 26.19 43.56
C ASP A 62 -4.96 27.28 42.56
N ILE A 63 -6.17 27.16 42.01
CA ILE A 63 -6.77 28.13 41.08
C ILE A 63 -7.96 28.83 41.73
N LYS A 64 -7.95 30.16 41.72
CA LYS A 64 -9.11 30.95 42.13
C LYS A 64 -10.14 31.03 41.01
N PHE A 65 -11.37 30.64 41.31
CA PHE A 65 -12.50 30.82 40.40
C PHE A 65 -12.78 32.32 40.18
N ASP A 66 -12.86 32.74 38.92
CA ASP A 66 -13.20 34.11 38.54
C ASP A 66 -14.64 34.16 38.00
N SER A 67 -15.53 34.77 38.77
CA SER A 67 -16.94 34.94 38.40
C SER A 67 -17.18 35.94 37.27
N GLN A 68 -16.18 36.74 36.89
CA GLN A 68 -16.29 37.76 35.84
C GLN A 68 -16.02 37.21 34.44
N LEU A 69 -15.41 36.02 34.33
CA LEU A 69 -15.14 35.40 33.03
C LEU A 69 -16.43 34.81 32.40
N PRO A 70 -16.73 35.11 31.12
CA PRO A 70 -17.90 34.59 30.45
C PRO A 70 -17.80 33.07 30.21
N THR A 71 -18.95 32.44 29.97
CA THR A 71 -18.97 31.04 29.52
C THR A 71 -18.32 30.92 28.13
N PRO A 72 -17.56 29.85 27.87
CA PRO A 72 -16.83 29.69 26.61
C PRO A 72 -17.72 29.83 25.37
N PRO A 73 -17.33 30.65 24.37
CA PRO A 73 -18.13 30.87 23.16
C PRO A 73 -18.08 29.68 22.19
N VAL A 74 -19.04 29.62 21.27
CA VAL A 74 -19.07 28.61 20.21
C VAL A 74 -17.95 28.89 19.20
N ILE A 75 -17.05 27.92 18.98
CA ILE A 75 -15.97 28.05 18.00
C ILE A 75 -16.48 27.77 16.57
N PRO A 76 -16.29 28.69 15.61
CA PRO A 76 -16.55 28.43 14.20
C PRO A 76 -15.38 27.64 13.60
N PHE A 77 -15.56 26.33 13.41
CA PHE A 77 -14.56 25.49 12.76
C PHE A 77 -14.48 25.76 11.26
N THR A 78 -13.27 25.98 10.73
CA THR A 78 -13.00 26.30 9.32
C THR A 78 -11.96 25.36 8.72
N LYS A 79 -11.62 25.49 7.42
CA LYS A 79 -10.52 24.71 6.81
C LYS A 79 -9.15 24.97 7.47
N LYS A 80 -8.96 26.11 8.13
CA LYS A 80 -7.70 26.50 8.80
C LYS A 80 -7.62 26.07 10.27
N VAL A 81 -8.75 25.88 10.96
CA VAL A 81 -8.83 25.45 12.36
C VAL A 81 -9.71 24.20 12.43
N LYS A 82 -9.09 23.02 12.59
CA LYS A 82 -9.82 21.76 12.62
C LYS A 82 -10.17 21.37 14.05
N ILE A 83 -11.27 20.63 14.19
CA ILE A 83 -11.70 20.03 15.46
C ILE A 83 -10.63 19.11 16.06
N SER A 84 -9.84 18.43 15.22
CA SER A 84 -8.73 17.57 15.67
C SER A 84 -7.67 18.34 16.45
N ASP A 85 -7.52 19.63 16.15
CA ASP A 85 -6.46 20.48 16.67
C ASP A 85 -6.90 21.16 17.99
N LEU A 86 -8.21 21.25 18.22
CA LEU A 86 -8.86 21.83 19.42
C LEU A 86 -9.85 20.84 20.05
N SER A 87 -9.42 19.59 20.18
CA SER A 87 -10.25 18.46 20.61
C SER A 87 -10.88 18.68 21.99
N ILE A 88 -10.10 19.17 22.95
CA ILE A 88 -10.48 19.33 24.35
C ILE A 88 -11.35 20.57 24.51
N THR A 89 -10.90 21.67 23.93
CA THR A 89 -11.64 22.93 23.82
C THR A 89 -13.03 22.68 23.20
N SER A 90 -13.10 21.90 22.11
CA SER A 90 -14.36 21.59 21.44
C SER A 90 -15.31 20.71 22.27
N TYR A 91 -14.78 19.87 23.16
CA TYR A 91 -15.58 19.06 24.07
C TYR A 91 -16.18 19.93 25.17
N ILE A 92 -15.38 20.80 25.80
CA ILE A 92 -15.83 21.72 26.84
C ILE A 92 -16.94 22.65 26.31
N ASN A 93 -16.79 23.16 25.09
CA ASN A 93 -17.83 23.95 24.42
C ASN A 93 -19.13 23.18 24.21
N SER A 94 -19.05 21.87 23.94
CA SER A 94 -20.26 21.04 23.84
C SER A 94 -21.01 20.93 25.17
N ILE A 95 -20.31 20.99 26.31
CA ILE A 95 -20.94 20.99 27.64
C ILE A 95 -21.58 22.36 27.91
N ALA A 96 -20.89 23.45 27.58
CA ALA A 96 -21.42 24.81 27.74
C ALA A 96 -22.72 25.06 26.96
N GLN A 97 -22.92 24.34 25.85
CA GLN A 97 -24.11 24.42 25.01
C GLN A 97 -25.26 23.53 25.47
N LEU A 98 -25.09 22.68 26.48
CA LEU A 98 -26.15 21.79 26.95
C LEU A 98 -27.26 22.58 27.68
N PRO A 99 -28.54 22.41 27.29
CA PRO A 99 -29.66 23.02 28.00
C PRO A 99 -29.69 22.64 29.47
N ALA A 100 -30.23 23.53 30.32
CA ALA A 100 -30.37 23.28 31.76
C ALA A 100 -31.18 22.01 32.09
N SER A 101 -32.08 21.58 31.20
CA SER A 101 -32.91 20.38 31.35
C SER A 101 -32.16 19.05 31.27
N HIS A 102 -30.93 19.01 30.73
CA HIS A 102 -30.17 17.76 30.54
C HIS A 102 -29.27 17.42 31.74
N THR A 103 -29.84 17.36 32.94
CA THR A 103 -29.08 17.13 34.20
C THR A 103 -28.28 15.82 34.17
N HIS A 104 -28.86 14.74 33.64
CA HIS A 104 -28.18 13.44 33.52
C HIS A 104 -26.90 13.52 32.67
N ALA A 105 -26.98 14.16 31.50
CA ALA A 105 -25.83 14.35 30.63
C ALA A 105 -24.78 15.27 31.28
N LYS A 106 -25.20 16.31 32.00
CA LYS A 106 -24.27 17.19 32.72
C LYS A 106 -23.48 16.43 33.79
N ASN A 107 -24.15 15.61 34.60
CA ASN A 107 -23.49 14.78 35.63
C ASN A 107 -22.42 13.87 35.01
N TRP A 108 -22.75 13.15 33.93
CA TRP A 108 -21.80 12.27 33.24
C TRP A 108 -20.64 13.01 32.58
N ASN A 109 -20.88 14.21 32.00
CA ASN A 109 -19.80 15.03 31.47
C ASN A 109 -18.84 15.52 32.59
N ILE A 110 -19.34 15.80 33.79
CA ILE A 110 -18.48 16.11 34.96
C ILE A 110 -17.65 14.89 35.36
N LEU A 111 -18.24 13.69 35.39
CA LEU A 111 -17.51 12.45 35.69
C LEU A 111 -16.42 12.16 34.64
N VAL A 112 -16.70 12.42 33.36
CA VAL A 112 -15.71 12.30 32.28
C VAL A 112 -14.56 13.30 32.45
N LEU A 113 -14.83 14.53 32.91
CA LEU A 113 -13.80 15.51 33.24
C LEU A 113 -12.97 15.06 34.46
N LYS A 114 -13.60 14.58 35.54
CA LYS A 114 -12.91 14.00 36.71
C LYS A 114 -12.00 12.85 36.30
N ALA A 115 -12.50 11.94 35.46
CA ALA A 115 -11.74 10.82 34.90
C ALA A 115 -10.53 11.26 34.06
N ALA A 116 -10.70 12.28 33.22
CA ALA A 116 -9.60 12.82 32.42
C ALA A 116 -8.52 13.47 33.29
N ILE A 117 -8.91 14.28 34.28
CA ILE A 117 -7.98 14.94 35.22
C ILE A 117 -7.17 13.89 35.97
N TYR A 118 -7.83 12.87 36.53
CA TYR A 118 -7.15 11.77 37.23
C TYR A 118 -6.15 11.04 36.34
N LEU A 119 -6.53 10.69 35.10
CA LEU A 119 -5.65 9.99 34.16
C LEU A 119 -4.42 10.81 33.75
N ILE A 120 -4.56 12.13 33.61
CA ILE A 120 -3.43 13.01 33.28
C ILE A 120 -2.49 13.18 34.48
N ALA A 121 -3.02 13.15 35.70
CA ALA A 121 -2.23 13.24 36.93
C ALA A 121 -1.60 11.90 37.35
N LEU A 122 -2.05 10.77 36.81
CA LEU A 122 -1.58 9.42 37.20
C LEU A 122 -0.05 9.25 37.21
N PRO A 123 0.73 9.83 36.26
CA PRO A 123 2.20 9.79 36.30
C PRO A 123 2.82 10.49 37.51
N GLU A 124 2.16 11.52 38.04
CA GLU A 124 2.57 12.25 39.25
C GLU A 124 2.06 11.57 40.53
N LEU A 125 0.86 10.99 40.48
CA LEU A 125 0.27 10.25 41.61
C LEU A 125 1.01 8.95 41.91
N LYS A 126 1.48 8.25 40.87
CA LYS A 126 2.13 6.93 40.97
C LYS A 126 3.34 6.82 40.05
N PRO A 127 4.44 7.55 40.35
CA PRO A 127 5.63 7.58 39.49
C PRO A 127 6.26 6.19 39.31
N GLU A 128 6.10 5.25 40.27
CA GLU A 128 6.64 3.89 40.17
C GLU A 128 6.09 3.08 38.98
N LEU A 129 4.92 3.44 38.46
CA LEU A 129 4.30 2.79 37.31
C LEU A 129 4.88 3.24 35.96
N PHE A 130 5.66 4.32 35.94
CA PHE A 130 6.10 5.00 34.72
C PHE A 130 7.64 5.08 34.63
N LYS A 131 8.30 3.95 34.31
CA LYS A 131 9.78 3.87 34.17
C LYS A 131 10.33 4.37 32.82
N GLN A 132 9.49 4.57 31.81
CA GLN A 132 9.84 5.16 30.51
C GLN A 132 8.81 6.26 30.15
N ALA A 133 9.11 7.07 29.13
CA ALA A 133 8.21 8.15 28.68
C ALA A 133 6.91 7.57 28.04
N HIS A 134 5.94 7.19 28.88
CA HIS A 134 4.65 6.63 28.46
C HIS A 134 3.61 7.74 28.29
N THR A 135 3.48 8.28 27.07
CA THR A 135 2.62 9.44 26.74
C THR A 135 1.17 9.10 26.37
N GLU A 136 0.67 7.89 26.64
CA GLU A 136 -0.59 7.41 26.02
C GLU A 136 -1.93 7.71 26.74
N HIS A 137 -1.91 8.22 27.98
CA HIS A 137 -3.16 8.60 28.66
C HIS A 137 -3.88 9.75 27.94
N PHE A 138 -3.13 10.66 27.33
CA PHE A 138 -3.67 11.80 26.58
C PHE A 138 -4.54 11.40 25.38
N ASN A 139 -4.11 10.41 24.59
CA ASN A 139 -4.89 9.91 23.45
C ASN A 139 -6.18 9.22 23.88
N THR A 140 -6.15 8.54 25.03
CA THR A 140 -7.33 7.90 25.63
C THR A 140 -8.37 8.95 26.04
N VAL A 141 -7.91 10.02 26.70
CA VAL A 141 -8.74 11.18 27.06
C VAL A 141 -9.32 11.88 25.81
N LYS A 142 -8.49 12.16 24.80
CA LYS A 142 -8.96 12.76 23.53
C LYS A 142 -10.04 11.93 22.86
N ARG A 143 -9.90 10.61 22.84
CA ARG A 143 -10.90 9.71 22.28
C ARG A 143 -12.19 9.75 23.09
N LEU A 144 -12.10 9.67 24.42
CA LEU A 144 -13.26 9.77 25.31
C LEU A 144 -14.02 11.08 25.09
N PHE A 145 -13.32 12.21 25.06
CA PHE A 145 -13.90 13.53 24.79
C PHE A 145 -14.53 13.62 23.42
N GLN A 146 -13.93 13.01 22.38
CA GLN A 146 -14.55 12.95 21.05
C GLN A 146 -15.88 12.19 21.06
N ARG A 147 -15.96 11.05 21.77
CA ARG A 147 -17.20 10.26 21.90
C ARG A 147 -18.27 11.06 22.62
N PHE A 148 -17.98 11.59 23.80
CA PHE A 148 -18.94 12.35 24.60
C PHE A 148 -19.35 13.67 23.95
N ARG A 149 -18.45 14.37 23.25
CA ARG A 149 -18.80 15.54 22.44
C ARG A 149 -19.82 15.20 21.35
N THR A 150 -19.64 14.06 20.68
CA THR A 150 -20.57 13.60 19.65
C THR A 150 -21.88 13.17 20.27
N ALA A 151 -21.85 12.52 21.44
CA ALA A 151 -23.04 12.15 22.20
C ALA A 151 -23.84 13.39 22.66
N ASN A 152 -23.17 14.46 23.13
CA ASN A 152 -23.79 15.72 23.52
C ASN A 152 -24.53 16.37 22.33
N LYS A 153 -23.93 16.34 21.14
CA LYS A 153 -24.57 16.87 19.92
C LYS A 153 -25.85 16.12 19.53
N ASN A 154 -25.94 14.83 19.83
CA ASN A 154 -27.10 14.00 19.52
C ASN A 154 -28.24 14.10 20.55
N LEU A 155 -28.10 14.94 21.57
CA LEU A 155 -29.19 15.32 22.48
C LEU A 155 -30.07 16.43 21.91
N ASP A 156 -29.59 17.16 20.90
CA ASP A 156 -30.40 18.14 20.17
C ASP A 156 -31.45 17.42 19.31
N THR A 157 -32.73 17.60 19.66
CA THR A 157 -33.86 16.97 18.97
C THR A 157 -34.20 17.61 17.63
N GLU A 158 -33.67 18.80 17.33
CA GLU A 158 -33.97 19.52 16.08
C GLU A 158 -33.11 19.04 14.90
N LYS A 159 -31.96 18.40 15.16
CA LYS A 159 -31.00 18.00 14.13
C LYS A 159 -30.64 16.52 14.23
N LYS A 160 -30.78 15.78 13.13
CA LYS A 160 -30.33 14.38 13.05
C LYS A 160 -28.91 14.31 12.50
N TYR A 161 -28.02 13.69 13.26
CA TYR A 161 -26.62 13.44 12.87
C TYR A 161 -26.38 11.95 12.59
N GLN A 162 -25.20 11.64 12.06
CA GLN A 162 -24.79 10.25 11.87
C GLN A 162 -24.72 9.53 13.23
N ASN A 163 -25.27 8.32 13.28
CA ASN A 163 -25.34 7.44 14.45
C ASN A 163 -26.13 8.04 15.65
N THR A 164 -27.16 8.85 15.36
CA THR A 164 -27.99 9.49 16.40
C THR A 164 -28.62 8.44 17.34
N GLN A 165 -29.12 7.33 16.80
CA GLN A 165 -29.81 6.30 17.59
C GLN A 165 -28.85 5.62 18.57
N GLU A 166 -27.64 5.29 18.12
CA GLU A 166 -26.58 4.67 18.92
C GLU A 166 -26.18 5.58 20.09
N TYR A 167 -25.97 6.88 19.84
CA TYR A 167 -25.64 7.83 20.89
C TYR A 167 -26.82 8.14 21.82
N GLN A 168 -28.07 8.04 21.34
CA GLN A 168 -29.25 8.11 22.21
C GLN A 168 -29.35 6.88 23.12
N ARG A 169 -29.03 5.68 22.61
CA ARG A 169 -28.90 4.45 23.43
C ARG A 169 -27.81 4.58 24.48
N LEU A 170 -26.68 5.24 24.16
CA LEU A 170 -25.64 5.53 25.15
C LEU A 170 -26.20 6.25 26.39
N TRP A 171 -26.96 7.33 26.20
CA TRP A 171 -27.52 8.11 27.30
C TRP A 171 -28.65 7.41 28.06
N SER A 172 -29.51 6.70 27.35
CA SER A 172 -30.74 6.12 27.90
C SER A 172 -30.56 4.72 28.50
N THR A 173 -29.66 3.92 27.95
CA THR A 173 -29.51 2.50 28.29
C THR A 173 -28.21 2.20 29.01
N TYR A 174 -27.07 2.72 28.52
CA TYR A 174 -25.74 2.30 28.98
C TYR A 174 -25.14 3.16 30.09
N LEU A 175 -25.43 4.46 30.10
CA LEU A 175 -24.99 5.39 31.14
C LEU A 175 -26.07 5.52 32.22
N GLN A 176 -26.19 4.50 33.07
CA GLN A 176 -27.21 4.41 34.14
C GLN A 176 -26.93 5.35 35.33
N ASP A 177 -27.59 5.11 36.47
CA ASP A 177 -27.48 5.93 37.69
C ASP A 177 -26.01 6.10 38.12
N PRO A 178 -25.49 7.34 38.19
CA PRO A 178 -24.11 7.59 38.56
C PRO A 178 -23.81 7.36 40.05
N THR A 179 -24.79 7.07 40.92
CA THR A 179 -24.60 6.84 42.36
C THR A 179 -23.90 5.52 42.73
N GLN A 180 -23.77 4.59 41.79
CA GLN A 180 -23.03 3.33 41.98
C GLN A 180 -21.52 3.55 42.16
N SER A 181 -20.77 2.54 42.62
CA SER A 181 -19.30 2.63 42.69
C SER A 181 -18.63 2.52 41.31
N LEU A 182 -17.39 3.01 41.18
CA LEU A 182 -16.61 2.87 39.93
C LEU A 182 -16.45 1.40 39.51
N GLU A 183 -16.28 0.50 40.47
CA GLU A 183 -16.16 -0.95 40.24
C GLU A 183 -17.46 -1.55 39.71
N GLN A 184 -18.60 -1.19 40.32
CA GLN A 184 -19.92 -1.64 39.88
C GLN A 184 -20.23 -1.16 38.45
N PHE A 185 -19.88 0.09 38.12
CA PHE A 185 -20.06 0.61 36.77
C PHE A 185 -19.24 -0.16 35.72
N ILE A 186 -17.97 -0.47 36.02
CA ILE A 186 -17.14 -1.24 35.08
C ILE A 186 -17.68 -2.66 34.93
N GLN A 187 -18.13 -3.29 36.00
CA GLN A 187 -18.74 -4.62 35.93
C GLN A 187 -20.01 -4.62 35.07
N HIS A 188 -20.85 -3.59 35.20
CA HIS A 188 -22.01 -3.38 34.34
C HIS A 188 -21.61 -3.30 32.85
N LEU A 189 -20.59 -2.50 32.51
CA LEU A 189 -20.09 -2.41 31.14
C LEU A 189 -19.51 -3.73 30.61
N ILE A 190 -18.94 -4.58 31.48
CA ILE A 190 -18.45 -5.92 31.11
C ILE A 190 -19.64 -6.85 30.82
N THR A 191 -20.68 -6.82 31.66
CA THR A 191 -21.87 -7.68 31.45
C THR A 191 -22.66 -7.33 30.20
N LEU A 192 -22.55 -6.09 29.71
CA LEU A 192 -23.17 -5.67 28.44
C LEU A 192 -22.38 -6.15 27.21
N ASP A 193 -21.09 -6.46 27.35
CA ASP A 193 -20.20 -6.91 26.27
C ASP A 193 -20.43 -8.40 25.95
N THR A 194 -21.65 -8.75 25.56
CA THR A 194 -22.06 -10.07 25.04
C THR A 194 -22.03 -10.06 23.50
N ASP A 195 -21.86 -11.22 22.87
CA ASP A 195 -21.70 -11.39 21.40
C ASP A 195 -22.88 -10.89 20.54
N GLU A 196 -23.96 -10.38 21.14
CA GLU A 196 -25.17 -9.90 20.48
C GLU A 196 -25.22 -8.38 20.23
N LEU A 197 -24.24 -7.59 20.69
CA LEU A 197 -24.23 -6.14 20.46
C LEU A 197 -23.77 -5.75 19.04
N PRO A 198 -24.37 -4.71 18.41
CA PRO A 198 -23.86 -4.14 17.17
C PRO A 198 -22.41 -3.64 17.32
N GLU A 199 -21.62 -3.77 16.25
CA GLU A 199 -20.17 -3.45 16.26
C GLU A 199 -19.88 -2.03 16.76
N PHE A 200 -20.72 -1.06 16.40
CA PHE A 200 -20.56 0.34 16.83
C PHE A 200 -20.77 0.51 18.33
N ASP A 201 -21.86 -0.04 18.89
CA ASP A 201 -22.17 0.01 20.32
C ASP A 201 -21.04 -0.65 21.13
N ARG A 202 -20.57 -1.82 20.69
CA ARG A 202 -19.42 -2.53 21.31
C ARG A 202 -18.16 -1.68 21.32
N ASN A 203 -17.80 -1.07 20.20
CA ASN A 203 -16.62 -0.20 20.11
C ASN A 203 -16.75 1.06 20.99
N LEU A 204 -17.94 1.65 21.06
CA LEU A 204 -18.23 2.82 21.90
C LEU A 204 -18.11 2.48 23.39
N LEU A 205 -18.71 1.38 23.83
CA LEU A 205 -18.63 0.91 25.22
C LEU A 205 -17.21 0.51 25.60
N ASN A 206 -16.45 -0.08 24.67
CA ASN A 206 -15.04 -0.38 24.87
C ASN A 206 -14.18 0.85 25.13
N ASP A 207 -14.36 1.93 24.36
CA ASP A 207 -13.64 3.18 24.57
C ASP A 207 -13.90 3.76 25.98
N ILE A 208 -15.13 3.65 26.49
CA ILE A 208 -15.52 4.09 27.84
C ILE A 208 -14.92 3.17 28.91
N ARG A 209 -15.18 1.86 28.80
CA ARG A 209 -14.73 0.83 29.75
C ARG A 209 -13.22 0.87 29.95
N ILE A 210 -12.45 0.95 28.86
CA ILE A 210 -10.99 1.02 28.90
C ILE A 210 -10.53 2.21 29.75
N THR A 211 -11.15 3.39 29.54
CA THR A 211 -10.77 4.61 30.22
C THR A 211 -11.00 4.53 31.73
N PHE A 212 -12.20 4.12 32.15
CA PHE A 212 -12.53 3.99 33.57
C PHE A 212 -11.79 2.83 34.25
N ASN A 213 -11.49 1.74 33.54
CA ASN A 213 -10.71 0.62 34.07
C ASN A 213 -9.24 0.98 34.32
N TYR A 214 -8.65 1.87 33.51
CA TYR A 214 -7.31 2.41 33.81
C TYR A 214 -7.29 3.17 35.13
N ILE A 215 -8.34 3.93 35.42
CA ILE A 215 -8.50 4.68 36.67
C ILE A 215 -8.67 3.70 37.84
N LEU A 216 -9.66 2.80 37.77
CA LEU A 216 -9.94 1.85 38.85
C LEU A 216 -8.70 1.02 39.22
N LYS A 217 -7.99 0.50 38.23
CA LYS A 217 -6.84 -0.38 38.46
C LYS A 217 -5.52 0.37 38.65
N ASN A 218 -5.51 1.70 38.59
CA ASN A 218 -4.30 2.53 38.57
C ASN A 218 -3.24 1.96 37.61
N LYS A 219 -3.61 1.69 36.36
CA LYS A 219 -2.73 1.03 35.39
C LYS A 219 -2.10 2.04 34.43
N ALA A 220 -0.77 2.01 34.32
CA ALA A 220 -0.08 2.67 33.22
C ALA A 220 -0.49 2.03 31.89
N LYS A 221 -0.85 2.86 30.91
CA LYS A 221 -1.09 2.37 29.56
C LYS A 221 0.26 2.04 28.92
N ILE A 222 0.57 0.75 28.81
CA ILE A 222 1.73 0.27 28.04
C ILE A 222 1.46 0.65 26.59
N ALA A 223 2.36 1.46 26.01
CA ALA A 223 2.37 1.68 24.58
C ALA A 223 2.50 0.32 23.92
N ARG A 224 1.43 -0.16 23.26
CA ARG A 224 1.63 -1.22 22.28
C ARG A 224 2.61 -0.61 21.29
N ALA A 225 3.78 -1.25 21.11
CA ALA A 225 4.69 -0.86 20.05
C ALA A 225 3.82 -0.63 18.82
N SER A 226 3.80 0.60 18.31
CA SER A 226 3.12 0.88 17.06
C SER A 226 3.68 -0.13 16.09
N ILE A 227 2.84 -1.08 15.68
CA ILE A 227 3.25 -2.02 14.67
C ILE A 227 3.40 -1.14 13.43
N ASP A 228 4.66 -0.89 13.05
CA ASP A 228 5.08 -0.10 11.88
C ASP A 228 4.59 -0.71 10.58
N THR A 229 3.80 -1.77 10.65
CA THR A 229 3.22 -2.50 9.53
C THR A 229 1.71 -2.63 9.69
N GLN A 230 1.05 -2.80 8.56
CA GLN A 230 -0.37 -3.08 8.41
C GLN A 230 -0.49 -4.38 7.62
N LEU A 231 -1.30 -5.32 8.11
CA LEU A 231 -1.67 -6.48 7.31
C LEU A 231 -2.70 -6.06 6.26
N GLN A 232 -2.39 -6.34 5.01
CA GLN A 232 -3.32 -6.29 3.90
C GLN A 232 -3.75 -7.71 3.59
N HIS A 233 -5.07 -7.92 3.54
CA HIS A 233 -5.67 -9.22 3.27
C HIS A 233 -6.23 -9.25 1.84
N GLN A 234 -6.09 -10.38 1.17
CA GLN A 234 -6.65 -10.63 -0.15
C GLN A 234 -7.05 -12.09 -0.31
N PHE A 235 -8.09 -12.36 -1.09
CA PHE A 235 -8.47 -13.74 -1.38
C PHE A 235 -7.81 -14.22 -2.68
N LEU A 236 -7.21 -15.42 -2.63
CA LEU A 236 -6.60 -16.09 -3.78
C LEU A 236 -7.62 -16.83 -4.64
N ASP A 237 -8.86 -16.97 -4.15
CA ASP A 237 -9.95 -17.65 -4.81
C ASP A 237 -11.23 -16.82 -4.93
N GLU A 238 -12.09 -17.22 -5.86
CA GLU A 238 -13.32 -16.49 -6.17
C GLU A 238 -14.38 -16.75 -5.09
N GLU A 239 -14.26 -17.90 -4.43
CA GLU A 239 -15.08 -18.36 -3.33
C GLU A 239 -14.66 -17.76 -1.97
N GLN A 240 -13.54 -17.03 -1.93
CA GLN A 240 -13.01 -16.35 -0.74
C GLN A 240 -12.69 -17.29 0.43
N PHE A 241 -12.26 -18.52 0.16
CA PHE A 241 -11.84 -19.48 1.18
C PHE A 241 -10.34 -19.43 1.50
N ILE A 242 -9.53 -18.84 0.62
CA ILE A 242 -8.08 -18.80 0.74
C ILE A 242 -7.66 -17.35 0.90
N GLU A 243 -7.32 -16.98 2.13
CA GLU A 243 -6.90 -15.63 2.46
C GLU A 243 -5.37 -15.55 2.48
N GLU A 244 -4.81 -14.65 1.69
CA GLU A 244 -3.42 -14.24 1.75
C GLU A 244 -3.30 -12.93 2.52
N SER A 245 -2.39 -12.91 3.48
CA SER A 245 -2.03 -11.71 4.23
C SER A 245 -0.61 -11.26 3.90
N ILE A 246 -0.47 -9.97 3.59
CA ILE A 246 0.79 -9.31 3.25
C ILE A 246 1.02 -8.19 4.24
N GLU A 247 2.18 -8.19 4.87
CA GLU A 247 2.59 -7.16 5.81
C GLU A 247 3.19 -5.94 5.08
N ILE A 248 2.59 -4.76 5.23
CA ILE A 248 3.00 -3.53 4.55
C ILE A 248 3.41 -2.48 5.58
N LYS A 249 4.60 -1.89 5.44
CA LYS A 249 5.05 -0.80 6.32
C LYS A 249 4.12 0.43 6.25
N LYS A 250 3.63 0.87 7.41
CA LYS A 250 2.90 2.12 7.64
C LYS A 250 3.84 3.32 7.59
N GLY A 251 3.35 4.46 7.11
CA GLY A 251 4.01 5.76 7.31
C GLY A 251 5.28 6.06 6.49
N ALA A 252 5.72 5.18 5.58
CA ALA A 252 6.86 5.51 4.73
C ALA A 252 6.54 6.68 3.78
N LYS A 253 7.58 7.45 3.40
CA LYS A 253 7.47 8.62 2.50
C LYS A 253 6.76 8.31 1.16
N SER A 254 6.76 7.06 0.70
CA SER A 254 6.04 6.62 -0.50
C SER A 254 5.50 5.19 -0.37
N LYS A 255 4.18 5.02 -0.49
CA LYS A 255 3.51 3.69 -0.53
C LYS A 255 4.00 2.83 -1.69
N ALA A 256 4.22 3.45 -2.86
CA ALA A 256 4.70 2.76 -4.06
C ALA A 256 6.11 2.18 -3.87
N LEU A 257 6.99 2.90 -3.16
CA LEU A 257 8.35 2.41 -2.87
C LEU A 257 8.32 1.19 -1.94
N ASN A 258 7.44 1.19 -0.92
CA ASN A 258 7.26 0.02 -0.07
C ASN A 258 6.76 -1.19 -0.86
N ILE A 259 5.80 -0.98 -1.77
CA ILE A 259 5.27 -2.04 -2.63
C ILE A 259 6.38 -2.60 -3.53
N GLU A 260 7.17 -1.74 -4.17
CA GLU A 260 8.32 -2.15 -4.99
C GLU A 260 9.34 -2.95 -4.18
N THR A 261 9.71 -2.50 -2.98
CA THR A 261 10.60 -3.26 -2.08
C THR A 261 10.01 -4.60 -1.68
N LEU A 262 8.72 -4.68 -1.36
CA LEU A 262 8.05 -5.95 -1.01
C LEU A 262 8.01 -6.94 -2.18
N ILE A 263 7.81 -6.44 -3.39
CA ILE A 263 7.84 -7.24 -4.61
C ILE A 263 9.26 -7.73 -4.91
N ASP A 264 10.24 -6.88 -4.64
CA ASP A 264 11.63 -7.21 -4.88
C ASP A 264 12.19 -8.19 -3.84
N GLU A 265 11.80 -7.99 -2.58
CA GLU A 265 12.20 -8.77 -1.42
C GLU A 265 10.96 -9.38 -0.76
N PRO A 266 10.32 -10.38 -1.39
CA PRO A 266 9.12 -10.99 -0.83
C PRO A 266 9.43 -11.58 0.54
N ILE A 267 8.78 -11.03 1.57
CA ILE A 267 8.69 -11.61 2.91
C ILE A 267 7.83 -12.89 2.80
N ASN A 268 7.96 -13.81 3.75
CA ASN A 268 7.16 -15.05 3.78
C ASN A 268 5.66 -14.75 3.59
N ARG A 269 5.09 -15.17 2.45
CA ARG A 269 3.65 -15.13 2.18
C ARG A 269 2.93 -15.90 3.28
N GLN A 270 1.98 -15.26 3.98
CA GLN A 270 1.14 -15.94 4.96
C GLN A 270 -0.21 -16.26 4.33
N ILE A 271 -0.38 -17.52 3.97
CA ILE A 271 -1.62 -18.04 3.41
C ILE A 271 -2.38 -18.70 4.57
N VAL A 272 -3.53 -18.14 4.90
CA VAL A 272 -4.43 -18.63 5.94
C VAL A 272 -5.61 -19.29 5.26
N VAL A 273 -5.90 -20.50 5.69
CA VAL A 273 -7.05 -21.27 5.24
C VAL A 273 -7.70 -21.81 6.50
N ASN A 274 -8.99 -21.54 6.64
CA ASN A 274 -9.80 -22.25 7.61
C ASN A 274 -10.36 -23.51 6.93
N PRO A 275 -9.91 -24.73 7.30
CA PRO A 275 -10.37 -25.96 6.65
C PRO A 275 -11.88 -26.18 6.74
N THR A 276 -12.52 -25.61 7.77
CA THR A 276 -13.97 -25.72 7.99
C THR A 276 -14.80 -24.95 6.95
N ASP A 277 -14.24 -23.87 6.40
CA ASP A 277 -14.87 -23.10 5.32
C ASP A 277 -14.77 -23.85 3.98
N VAL A 278 -13.75 -24.69 3.82
CA VAL A 278 -13.54 -25.51 2.61
C VAL A 278 -14.44 -26.76 2.61
N THR A 279 -14.59 -27.42 3.76
CA THR A 279 -15.47 -28.59 3.90
C THR A 279 -16.04 -28.73 5.31
N PRO A 280 -17.36 -28.97 5.46
CA PRO A 280 -17.98 -29.23 6.75
C PRO A 280 -17.37 -30.44 7.47
N LEU A 281 -16.80 -31.39 6.73
CA LEU A 281 -16.15 -32.58 7.30
C LEU A 281 -14.91 -32.24 8.12
N ALA A 282 -14.28 -31.09 7.87
CA ALA A 282 -13.11 -30.63 8.60
C ALA A 282 -13.44 -30.03 9.97
N ALA A 283 -14.71 -29.70 10.25
CA ALA A 283 -15.12 -29.12 11.54
C ALA A 283 -14.90 -30.06 12.73
N HIS A 284 -14.86 -31.38 12.48
CA HIS A 284 -14.83 -32.40 13.53
C HIS A 284 -13.74 -33.47 13.33
N SER A 285 -12.79 -33.28 12.41
CA SER A 285 -11.79 -34.29 12.05
C SER A 285 -10.43 -33.67 11.73
N GLU A 286 -9.44 -33.93 12.58
CA GLU A 286 -8.04 -33.53 12.37
C GLU A 286 -7.47 -34.13 11.08
N THR A 287 -7.76 -35.40 10.80
CA THR A 287 -7.34 -36.07 9.56
C THR A 287 -7.88 -35.38 8.31
N SER A 288 -9.13 -34.92 8.35
CA SER A 288 -9.75 -34.17 7.25
C SER A 288 -9.12 -32.79 7.10
N GLN A 289 -8.79 -32.12 8.22
CA GLN A 289 -8.05 -30.85 8.18
C GLN A 289 -6.65 -31.02 7.55
N ILE A 290 -5.91 -32.05 7.94
CA ILE A 290 -4.59 -32.38 7.38
C ILE A 290 -4.68 -32.68 5.89
N TYR A 291 -5.73 -33.35 5.42
CA TYR A 291 -5.93 -33.66 4.00
C TYR A 291 -6.28 -32.42 3.14
N VAL A 292 -7.01 -31.46 3.70
CA VAL A 292 -7.43 -30.24 3.00
C VAL A 292 -6.24 -29.32 2.69
N LEU A 293 -5.28 -29.17 3.60
CA LEU A 293 -4.17 -28.24 3.44
C LEU A 293 -3.32 -28.50 2.16
N PRO A 294 -2.90 -29.74 1.84
CA PRO A 294 -2.23 -30.04 0.56
C PRO A 294 -3.11 -29.80 -0.68
N LEU A 295 -4.43 -29.97 -0.58
CA LEU A 295 -5.34 -29.68 -1.70
C LEU A 295 -5.42 -28.19 -1.98
N VAL A 296 -5.36 -27.35 -0.94
CA VAL A 296 -5.33 -25.90 -1.12
C VAL A 296 -4.03 -25.44 -1.76
N ALA A 297 -2.88 -25.98 -1.36
CA ALA A 297 -1.62 -25.70 -2.04
C ALA A 297 -1.69 -26.09 -3.53
N LYS A 298 -2.27 -27.25 -3.86
CA LYS A 298 -2.52 -27.67 -5.25
C LYS A 298 -3.52 -26.77 -5.97
N HIS A 299 -4.53 -26.24 -5.28
CA HIS A 299 -5.51 -25.32 -5.85
C HIS A 299 -4.86 -23.98 -6.21
N ILE A 300 -4.06 -23.41 -5.31
CA ILE A 300 -3.28 -22.20 -5.55
C ILE A 300 -2.37 -22.40 -6.75
N GLN A 301 -1.62 -23.51 -6.77
CA GLN A 301 -0.78 -23.88 -7.91
C GLN A 301 -1.59 -23.93 -9.21
N ARG A 302 -2.74 -24.63 -9.26
CA ARG A 302 -3.57 -24.69 -10.48
C ARG A 302 -4.16 -23.35 -10.92
N LYS A 303 -4.37 -22.39 -10.00
CA LYS A 303 -4.81 -21.04 -10.35
C LYS A 303 -3.66 -20.19 -10.88
N GLU A 304 -2.47 -20.34 -10.30
CA GLU A 304 -1.27 -19.64 -10.74
C GLU A 304 -0.73 -20.19 -12.07
N HIS A 305 -0.77 -21.51 -12.27
CA HIS A 305 -0.50 -22.18 -13.55
C HIS A 305 -1.70 -21.98 -14.48
N LEU A 306 -1.54 -21.11 -15.48
CA LEU A 306 -2.52 -20.81 -16.53
C LEU A 306 -2.81 -22.02 -17.43
N LEU A 307 -3.40 -23.08 -16.87
CA LEU A 307 -3.81 -24.25 -17.62
C LEU A 307 -5.00 -23.86 -18.50
N THR A 308 -4.74 -23.71 -19.80
CA THR A 308 -5.73 -23.37 -20.83
C THR A 308 -6.88 -24.38 -20.93
N SER A 309 -6.73 -25.55 -20.31
CA SER A 309 -7.72 -26.62 -20.20
C SER A 309 -8.48 -26.65 -18.86
N SER A 310 -8.34 -25.62 -18.02
CA SER A 310 -9.02 -25.55 -16.73
C SER A 310 -10.55 -25.51 -16.89
N SER A 311 -11.24 -26.51 -16.33
CA SER A 311 -12.72 -26.57 -16.31
C SER A 311 -13.36 -25.53 -15.37
N PHE A 312 -12.54 -24.74 -14.66
CA PHE A 312 -13.01 -23.69 -13.77
C PHE A 312 -13.45 -22.42 -14.51
N PHE A 313 -12.99 -22.19 -15.75
CA PHE A 313 -13.36 -21.03 -16.55
C PHE A 313 -14.20 -21.46 -17.76
N PRO A 314 -15.22 -20.66 -18.14
CA PRO A 314 -15.96 -20.93 -19.37
C PRO A 314 -15.01 -20.89 -20.57
N ASN A 315 -15.24 -21.77 -21.55
CA ASN A 315 -14.48 -21.75 -22.79
C ASN A 315 -14.74 -20.43 -23.58
N PRO A 316 -13.85 -20.05 -24.52
CA PRO A 316 -13.99 -18.80 -25.27
C PRO A 316 -15.36 -18.62 -25.94
N SER A 317 -15.94 -19.70 -26.47
CA SER A 317 -17.27 -19.68 -27.09
C SER A 317 -18.35 -19.33 -26.06
N SER A 318 -18.34 -19.95 -24.87
CA SER A 318 -19.27 -19.64 -23.79
C SER A 318 -19.14 -18.19 -23.31
N VAL A 319 -17.91 -17.66 -23.24
CA VAL A 319 -17.67 -16.24 -22.88
C VAL A 319 -18.27 -15.31 -23.93
N ASN A 320 -18.05 -15.59 -25.22
CA ASN A 320 -18.65 -14.84 -26.33
C ASN A 320 -20.19 -14.87 -26.27
N HIS A 321 -20.80 -16.05 -26.09
CA HIS A 321 -22.25 -16.19 -26.01
C HIS A 321 -22.84 -15.45 -24.80
N LEU A 322 -22.16 -15.48 -23.65
CA LEU A 322 -22.57 -14.71 -22.48
C LEU A 322 -22.57 -13.20 -22.77
N LEU A 323 -21.47 -12.66 -23.30
CA LEU A 323 -21.37 -11.23 -23.58
C LEU A 323 -22.38 -10.79 -24.65
N LYS A 324 -22.58 -11.61 -25.68
CA LYS A 324 -23.60 -11.38 -26.71
C LYS A 324 -25.02 -11.37 -26.14
N ARG A 325 -25.35 -12.35 -25.29
CA ARG A 325 -26.66 -12.42 -24.61
C ARG A 325 -26.90 -11.22 -23.70
N LEU A 326 -25.89 -10.80 -22.93
CA LEU A 326 -25.98 -9.60 -22.10
C LEU A 326 -26.21 -8.34 -22.94
N HIS A 327 -25.51 -8.20 -24.07
CA HIS A 327 -25.70 -7.08 -24.98
C HIS A 327 -27.10 -7.06 -25.61
N VAL A 328 -27.60 -8.20 -26.08
CA VAL A 328 -28.97 -8.31 -26.66
C VAL A 328 -30.02 -7.96 -25.61
N ASP A 329 -29.96 -8.56 -24.42
CA ASP A 329 -30.96 -8.31 -23.38
C ASP A 329 -30.94 -6.84 -22.90
N TYR A 330 -29.76 -6.20 -22.90
CA TYR A 330 -29.66 -4.76 -22.66
C TYR A 330 -30.27 -3.94 -23.81
N SER A 331 -29.80 -4.15 -25.04
CA SER A 331 -30.12 -3.29 -26.18
C SER A 331 -31.56 -3.44 -26.67
N GLU A 332 -32.12 -4.66 -26.65
CA GLU A 332 -33.46 -4.97 -27.17
C GLU A 332 -34.53 -4.98 -26.07
N HIS A 333 -34.17 -5.41 -24.85
CA HIS A 333 -35.13 -5.59 -23.75
C HIS A 333 -34.96 -4.58 -22.62
N GLN A 334 -34.05 -3.61 -22.76
CA GLN A 334 -33.76 -2.58 -21.75
C GLN A 334 -33.46 -3.17 -20.36
N ASN A 335 -32.86 -4.36 -20.32
CA ASN A 335 -32.59 -5.06 -19.07
C ASN A 335 -31.36 -4.46 -18.37
N LYS A 336 -31.61 -3.71 -17.30
CA LYS A 336 -30.55 -3.09 -16.50
C LYS A 336 -29.65 -4.10 -15.79
N SER A 337 -30.16 -5.25 -15.39
CA SER A 337 -29.34 -6.32 -14.81
C SER A 337 -28.30 -6.82 -15.81
N ALA A 338 -28.67 -6.92 -17.10
CA ALA A 338 -27.75 -7.26 -18.16
C ALA A 338 -26.67 -6.19 -18.37
N LEU A 339 -27.05 -4.90 -18.35
CA LEU A 339 -26.11 -3.78 -18.43
C LEU A 339 -25.09 -3.77 -17.28
N ILE A 340 -25.53 -4.00 -16.04
CA ILE A 340 -24.64 -4.04 -14.88
C ILE A 340 -23.65 -5.21 -14.96
N LEU A 341 -24.13 -6.40 -15.35
CA LEU A 341 -23.25 -7.55 -15.56
C LEU A 341 -22.28 -7.32 -16.73
N MET A 342 -22.72 -6.66 -17.80
CA MET A 342 -21.86 -6.29 -18.92
C MET A 342 -20.80 -5.28 -18.49
N LEU A 343 -21.13 -4.24 -17.74
CA LEU A 343 -20.17 -3.28 -17.21
C LEU A 343 -19.16 -3.94 -16.27
N ALA A 344 -19.61 -4.83 -15.37
CA ALA A 344 -18.74 -5.60 -14.49
C ALA A 344 -17.76 -6.48 -15.29
N PHE A 345 -18.24 -7.16 -16.33
CA PHE A 345 -17.40 -7.91 -17.27
C PHE A 345 -16.36 -6.97 -17.91
N LEU A 346 -16.82 -5.89 -18.56
CA LEU A 346 -16.00 -5.06 -19.45
C LEU A 346 -14.92 -4.24 -18.73
N THR A 347 -15.02 -4.12 -17.40
CA THR A 347 -14.12 -3.29 -16.59
C THR A 347 -13.35 -4.05 -15.53
N GLY A 348 -13.73 -5.31 -15.25
CA GLY A 348 -13.16 -6.09 -14.15
C GLY A 348 -13.65 -5.68 -12.77
N ASN A 349 -14.49 -4.64 -12.68
CA ASN A 349 -15.08 -4.17 -11.43
C ASN A 349 -16.17 -5.12 -10.92
N SER A 350 -16.39 -5.10 -9.61
CA SER A 350 -17.43 -5.93 -8.99
C SER A 350 -18.82 -5.41 -9.35
N VAL A 351 -19.79 -6.31 -9.42
CA VAL A 351 -21.20 -5.94 -9.64
C VAL A 351 -21.72 -5.00 -8.57
N ASN A 352 -21.28 -5.15 -7.31
CA ASN A 352 -21.69 -4.27 -6.21
C ASN A 352 -21.25 -2.82 -6.44
N GLU A 353 -20.06 -2.61 -7.00
CA GLU A 353 -19.58 -1.27 -7.36
C GLU A 353 -20.49 -0.65 -8.43
N TRP A 354 -20.89 -1.41 -9.45
CA TRP A 354 -21.80 -0.94 -10.50
C TRP A 354 -23.24 -0.72 -10.03
N LEU A 355 -23.74 -1.56 -9.12
CA LEU A 355 -25.03 -1.35 -8.44
C LEU A 355 -25.06 -0.01 -7.70
N TYR A 356 -23.96 0.40 -7.07
CA TYR A 356 -23.84 1.69 -6.39
C TYR A 356 -23.85 2.88 -7.35
N ILE A 357 -23.26 2.73 -8.55
CA ILE A 357 -23.16 3.78 -9.57
C ILE A 357 -24.49 4.13 -10.25
N GLN A 358 -25.53 3.30 -10.08
CA GLN A 358 -26.91 3.64 -10.49
C GLN A 358 -27.36 5.00 -9.94
N SER A 359 -26.87 5.40 -8.76
CA SER A 359 -27.11 6.72 -8.19
C SER A 359 -26.38 7.82 -8.98
N LYS A 360 -27.12 8.84 -9.42
CA LYS A 360 -26.55 10.01 -10.12
C LYS A 360 -25.47 10.76 -9.31
N ARG A 361 -25.48 10.63 -7.98
CA ARG A 361 -24.49 11.24 -7.08
C ARG A 361 -23.21 10.40 -6.95
N ALA A 362 -23.29 9.10 -7.24
CA ALA A 362 -22.16 8.19 -7.14
C ALA A 362 -21.24 8.34 -8.36
N LYS A 363 -19.96 8.58 -8.10
CA LYS A 363 -18.90 8.67 -9.11
C LYS A 363 -17.72 7.74 -8.82
N LYS A 364 -17.49 7.37 -7.56
CA LYS A 364 -16.42 6.44 -7.17
C LYS A 364 -16.96 5.02 -7.17
N LEU A 365 -16.28 4.12 -7.87
CA LEU A 365 -16.55 2.68 -7.80
C LEU A 365 -15.87 2.13 -6.55
N ASN A 366 -14.59 2.42 -6.39
CA ASN A 366 -13.80 2.02 -5.23
C ASN A 366 -12.76 3.09 -4.86
N ASN A 367 -11.82 2.73 -4.00
CA ASN A 367 -10.77 3.63 -3.52
C ASN A 367 -9.84 4.14 -4.65
N ARG A 368 -9.74 3.40 -5.76
CA ARG A 368 -8.80 3.65 -6.87
C ARG A 368 -9.47 4.07 -8.17
N GLN A 369 -10.71 3.65 -8.40
CA GLN A 369 -11.43 3.84 -9.65
C GLN A 369 -12.66 4.72 -9.49
N LYS A 370 -12.83 5.64 -10.44
CA LYS A 370 -13.98 6.55 -10.50
C LYS A 370 -14.35 6.89 -11.93
N LEU A 371 -15.62 7.22 -12.14
CA LEU A 371 -16.10 7.80 -13.38
C LEU A 371 -15.75 9.29 -13.43
N ILE A 372 -15.11 9.68 -14.54
CA ILE A 372 -14.82 11.07 -14.87
C ILE A 372 -15.44 11.40 -16.23
N TYR A 373 -15.68 12.68 -16.45
CA TYR A 373 -16.17 13.20 -17.73
C TYR A 373 -15.15 14.20 -18.24
N LYS A 374 -14.63 13.97 -19.45
CA LYS A 374 -13.63 14.81 -20.12
C LYS A 374 -13.95 14.85 -21.61
N ASN A 375 -13.92 16.04 -22.23
CA ASN A 375 -14.13 16.20 -23.67
C ASN A 375 -15.36 15.45 -24.18
N ASP A 376 -16.50 15.65 -23.51
CA ASP A 376 -17.78 15.01 -23.79
C ASP A 376 -17.81 13.47 -23.75
N GLN A 377 -16.80 12.84 -23.16
CA GLN A 377 -16.66 11.39 -23.04
C GLN A 377 -16.53 10.95 -21.56
N VAL A 378 -17.22 9.88 -21.20
CA VAL A 378 -17.07 9.23 -19.89
C VAL A 378 -15.87 8.28 -19.91
N PHE A 379 -15.02 8.36 -18.87
CA PHE A 379 -13.91 7.45 -18.65
C PHE A 379 -13.96 6.82 -17.27
N LEU A 380 -13.57 5.56 -17.19
CA LEU A 380 -13.14 4.91 -15.96
C LEU A 380 -11.69 5.30 -15.67
N ASN A 381 -11.52 6.26 -14.77
CA ASN A 381 -10.22 6.71 -14.30
C ASN A 381 -9.72 5.77 -13.21
N SER A 382 -8.64 5.06 -13.49
CA SER A 382 -8.01 4.09 -12.58
C SER A 382 -6.67 4.63 -12.07
N HIS A 383 -6.56 4.83 -10.76
CA HIS A 383 -5.32 5.23 -10.10
C HIS A 383 -4.50 4.00 -9.65
N PHE A 384 -3.24 3.93 -10.09
CA PHE A 384 -2.31 2.86 -9.72
C PHE A 384 -1.29 3.36 -8.70
N ASN A 385 -0.99 2.55 -7.69
CA ASN A 385 0.04 2.83 -6.68
C ASN A 385 1.45 2.52 -7.22
N VAL A 386 1.76 3.02 -8.41
CA VAL A 386 3.11 3.02 -8.99
C VAL A 386 3.88 4.26 -8.56
N PHE A 387 5.20 4.24 -8.71
CA PHE A 387 6.03 5.32 -8.21
C PHE A 387 5.70 6.65 -8.89
N GLU A 388 5.48 7.69 -8.07
CA GLU A 388 5.37 9.09 -8.46
C GLU A 388 6.19 9.93 -7.48
N ASN A 389 7.14 10.72 -8.00
CA ASN A 389 7.78 11.78 -7.24
C ASN A 389 7.20 13.14 -7.67
N ARG A 390 6.27 13.66 -6.87
CA ARG A 390 5.59 14.94 -7.15
C ARG A 390 6.52 16.15 -7.05
N ASN A 391 7.63 16.01 -6.32
CA ASN A 391 8.60 17.09 -6.11
C ASN A 391 9.84 16.91 -6.98
N PHE A 392 9.80 16.02 -7.99
CA PHE A 392 10.92 15.84 -8.89
C PHE A 392 11.02 17.05 -9.82
N GLU A 393 12.12 17.79 -9.71
CA GLU A 393 12.38 19.04 -10.44
C GLU A 393 12.27 18.86 -11.97
N TYR A 394 12.63 17.67 -12.46
CA TYR A 394 12.68 17.36 -13.90
C TYR A 394 11.61 16.35 -14.31
N SER A 395 10.37 16.52 -13.86
CA SER A 395 9.29 15.58 -14.13
C SER A 395 8.99 15.36 -15.62
N ASP A 396 9.24 16.38 -16.44
CA ASP A 396 9.02 16.35 -17.90
C ASP A 396 10.11 15.57 -18.64
N ASN A 397 11.24 15.30 -17.98
CA ASN A 397 12.33 14.49 -18.49
C ASN A 397 12.11 12.99 -18.25
N LEU A 398 11.00 12.61 -17.61
CA LEU A 398 10.60 11.22 -17.41
C LEU A 398 9.74 10.72 -18.59
N LEU A 399 9.82 9.42 -18.83
CA LEU A 399 9.15 8.76 -19.95
C LEU A 399 7.62 8.72 -19.76
N ASN A 400 7.15 8.45 -18.54
CA ASN A 400 5.73 8.37 -18.19
C ASN A 400 5.22 9.70 -17.62
N GLN A 401 4.09 10.18 -18.13
CA GLN A 401 3.50 11.46 -17.72
C GLN A 401 2.40 11.29 -16.66
N THR A 402 1.80 10.10 -16.57
CA THR A 402 0.66 9.85 -15.68
C THR A 402 0.71 8.48 -15.02
N ILE A 403 0.15 8.40 -13.81
CA ILE A 403 -0.12 7.15 -13.08
C ILE A 403 -1.61 6.78 -13.09
N TYR A 404 -2.40 7.51 -13.89
CA TYR A 404 -3.81 7.25 -14.13
C TYR A 404 -4.00 6.65 -15.52
N LEU A 405 -4.75 5.55 -15.58
CA LEU A 405 -5.22 4.99 -16.83
C LEU A 405 -6.72 5.30 -16.98
N ASP A 406 -7.06 6.00 -18.05
CA ASP A 406 -8.43 6.37 -18.39
C ASP A 406 -8.93 5.44 -19.49
N ILE A 407 -9.80 4.48 -19.13
CA ILE A 407 -10.45 3.60 -20.10
C ILE A 407 -11.81 4.20 -20.45
N PRO A 408 -12.09 4.53 -21.72
CA PRO A 408 -13.38 5.11 -22.10
C PRO A 408 -14.50 4.10 -21.90
N ILE A 409 -15.68 4.59 -21.49
CA ILE A 409 -16.91 3.82 -21.42
C ILE A 409 -17.94 4.54 -22.29
N PRO A 410 -18.65 3.84 -23.21
CA PRO A 410 -19.71 4.44 -23.99
C PRO A 410 -20.68 5.25 -23.13
N ASN A 411 -20.88 6.52 -23.47
CA ASN A 411 -21.72 7.43 -22.69
C ASN A 411 -23.12 6.85 -22.49
N LEU A 412 -23.67 6.20 -23.53
CA LEU A 412 -24.95 5.51 -23.51
C LEU A 412 -25.08 4.55 -22.33
N PHE A 413 -24.08 3.72 -22.05
CA PHE A 413 -24.13 2.76 -20.94
C PHE A 413 -24.28 3.45 -19.59
N ILE A 414 -23.59 4.58 -19.38
CA ILE A 414 -23.63 5.31 -18.11
C ILE A 414 -24.90 6.13 -17.98
N GLU A 415 -25.40 6.67 -19.09
CA GLU A 415 -26.69 7.36 -19.13
C GLU A 415 -27.84 6.41 -18.81
N ASP A 416 -27.88 5.25 -19.46
CA ASP A 416 -28.95 4.27 -19.30
C ASP A 416 -28.92 3.62 -17.92
N LEU A 417 -27.73 3.34 -17.38
CA LEU A 417 -27.54 2.89 -15.99
C LEU A 417 -28.17 3.87 -14.97
N ARG A 418 -28.20 5.18 -15.29
CA ARG A 418 -28.75 6.23 -14.42
C ARG A 418 -30.19 6.61 -14.74
N LYS A 419 -30.71 6.27 -15.92
CA LYS A 419 -32.08 6.56 -16.36
C LYS A 419 -33.03 5.41 -16.04
N MET A 420 -32.62 4.16 -16.27
CA MET A 420 -33.42 2.96 -16.02
C MET A 420 -33.72 2.75 -14.53
N ASP A 421 -34.81 2.06 -14.23
CA ASP A 421 -35.23 1.74 -12.85
C ASP A 421 -34.14 1.00 -12.08
N SER A 422 -33.99 1.30 -10.79
CA SER A 422 -32.94 0.69 -9.97
C SER A 422 -33.16 -0.79 -9.77
N VAL A 423 -32.12 -1.59 -9.96
CA VAL A 423 -32.13 -3.03 -9.65
C VAL A 423 -31.36 -3.31 -8.37
N SER A 424 -31.83 -4.31 -7.63
CA SER A 424 -31.20 -4.81 -6.41
C SER A 424 -30.17 -5.91 -6.73
N PHE A 425 -29.40 -6.31 -5.71
CA PHE A 425 -28.47 -7.43 -5.85
C PHE A 425 -29.18 -8.76 -6.09
N ASP A 426 -30.37 -8.95 -5.50
CA ASP A 426 -31.17 -10.17 -5.67
C ASP A 426 -31.68 -10.30 -7.10
N ASP A 427 -32.06 -9.18 -7.74
CA ASP A 427 -32.45 -9.16 -9.16
C ASP A 427 -31.30 -9.63 -10.06
N ILE A 428 -30.06 -9.20 -9.77
CA ILE A 428 -28.86 -9.65 -10.48
C ILE A 428 -28.65 -11.15 -10.27
N GLN A 429 -28.78 -11.64 -9.04
CA GLN A 429 -28.62 -13.07 -8.77
C GLN A 429 -29.67 -13.91 -9.49
N GLN A 430 -30.93 -13.49 -9.49
CA GLN A 430 -32.02 -14.19 -10.17
C GLN A 430 -31.78 -14.23 -11.67
N TYR A 431 -31.40 -13.10 -12.27
CA TYR A 431 -31.08 -13.02 -13.69
C TYR A 431 -29.88 -13.89 -14.05
N LEU A 432 -28.83 -13.90 -13.23
CA LEU A 432 -27.64 -14.72 -13.44
C LEU A 432 -27.94 -16.23 -13.31
N ARG A 433 -28.85 -16.64 -12.40
CA ARG A 433 -29.34 -18.03 -12.31
C ARG A 433 -30.07 -18.45 -13.59
N LYS A 434 -30.89 -17.56 -14.16
CA LYS A 434 -31.57 -17.79 -15.45
C LYS A 434 -30.54 -17.95 -16.58
N LEU A 435 -29.59 -17.03 -16.71
CA LEU A 435 -28.53 -17.11 -17.72
C LEU A 435 -27.69 -18.40 -17.60
N ARG A 436 -27.40 -18.83 -16.36
CA ARG A 436 -26.68 -20.07 -16.11
C ARG A 436 -27.40 -21.30 -16.68
N GLN A 437 -28.72 -21.34 -16.56
CA GLN A 437 -29.55 -22.44 -17.08
C GLN A 437 -29.67 -22.37 -18.61
N GLU A 438 -29.87 -21.17 -19.17
CA GLU A 438 -30.04 -20.98 -20.62
C GLU A 438 -28.74 -21.23 -21.41
N LEU A 439 -27.61 -20.71 -20.92
CA LEU A 439 -26.32 -20.78 -21.62
C LEU A 439 -25.49 -22.01 -21.25
N LEU A 440 -25.98 -22.83 -20.32
CA LEU A 440 -25.30 -24.04 -19.81
C LEU A 440 -23.86 -23.77 -19.31
N ILE A 441 -23.59 -22.57 -18.78
CA ILE A 441 -22.27 -22.20 -18.25
C ILE A 441 -22.16 -22.66 -16.79
N PRO A 442 -21.34 -23.67 -16.47
CA PRO A 442 -21.21 -24.13 -15.09
C PRO A 442 -20.55 -23.05 -14.22
N LYS A 443 -21.01 -22.95 -12.96
CA LYS A 443 -20.44 -22.07 -11.92
C LYS A 443 -20.35 -20.58 -12.30
N LEU A 444 -21.21 -20.09 -13.20
CA LEU A 444 -21.36 -18.65 -13.40
C LEU A 444 -21.82 -18.00 -12.08
N SER A 445 -21.06 -17.02 -11.59
CA SER A 445 -21.33 -16.26 -10.37
C SER A 445 -21.02 -14.77 -10.60
N VAL A 446 -21.44 -13.92 -9.67
CA VAL A 446 -21.17 -12.48 -9.70
C VAL A 446 -19.65 -12.20 -9.73
N VAL A 447 -18.88 -12.89 -8.88
CA VAL A 447 -17.41 -12.79 -8.85
C VAL A 447 -16.80 -13.29 -10.15
N LYS A 448 -17.34 -14.39 -10.70
CA LYS A 448 -16.85 -14.95 -11.95
C LYS A 448 -16.97 -13.94 -13.08
N VAL A 449 -18.13 -13.30 -13.24
CA VAL A 449 -18.39 -12.31 -14.30
C VAL A 449 -17.34 -11.20 -14.30
N SER A 450 -17.00 -10.65 -13.14
CA SER A 450 -15.96 -9.62 -13.00
C SER A 450 -14.55 -10.13 -13.36
N SER A 451 -14.26 -11.43 -13.18
CA SER A 451 -12.96 -12.00 -13.55
C SER A 451 -12.81 -12.38 -15.02
N LEU A 452 -13.90 -12.48 -15.80
CA LEU A 452 -13.88 -13.06 -17.14
C LEU A 452 -13.01 -12.28 -18.13
N LEU A 453 -13.02 -10.95 -18.06
CA LEU A 453 -12.19 -10.13 -18.93
C LEU A 453 -10.70 -10.35 -18.66
N HIS A 454 -10.29 -10.34 -17.38
CA HIS A 454 -8.91 -10.60 -16.97
C HIS A 454 -8.42 -11.93 -17.53
N HIS A 455 -9.17 -13.00 -17.25
CA HIS A 455 -8.84 -14.35 -17.72
C HIS A 455 -8.79 -14.42 -19.26
N THR A 456 -9.73 -13.78 -19.95
CA THR A 456 -9.77 -13.76 -21.41
C THR A 456 -8.55 -13.07 -22.01
N VAL A 457 -8.19 -11.89 -21.50
CA VAL A 457 -7.00 -11.15 -21.96
C VAL A 457 -5.77 -12.02 -21.76
N LEU A 458 -5.62 -12.60 -20.57
CA LEU A 458 -4.47 -13.40 -20.20
C LEU A 458 -4.36 -14.69 -21.03
N ALA A 459 -5.46 -15.42 -21.23
CA ALA A 459 -5.49 -16.64 -22.03
C ALA A 459 -5.20 -16.37 -23.52
N LYS A 460 -5.67 -15.24 -24.06
CA LYS A 460 -5.48 -14.90 -25.47
C LYS A 460 -4.08 -14.35 -25.76
N THR A 461 -3.52 -13.55 -24.85
CA THR A 461 -2.30 -12.78 -25.10
C THR A 461 -1.07 -13.29 -24.37
N GLY A 462 -1.25 -14.09 -23.31
CA GLY A 462 -0.18 -14.43 -22.37
C GLY A 462 0.36 -13.23 -21.59
N ASN A 463 -0.25 -12.05 -21.72
CA ASN A 463 0.24 -10.80 -21.15
C ASN A 463 -0.50 -10.46 -19.85
N LYS A 464 0.10 -10.85 -18.72
CA LYS A 464 -0.42 -10.57 -17.38
C LYS A 464 -0.51 -9.07 -17.10
N GLN A 465 0.49 -8.28 -17.47
CA GLN A 465 0.47 -6.84 -17.28
C GLN A 465 -0.73 -6.19 -18.00
N LEU A 466 -1.01 -6.59 -19.24
CA LEU A 466 -2.15 -6.07 -20.00
C LEU A 466 -3.49 -6.41 -19.32
N ALA A 467 -3.65 -7.66 -18.89
CA ALA A 467 -4.85 -8.11 -18.18
C ALA A 467 -5.05 -7.33 -16.87
N ASP A 468 -4.00 -7.17 -16.08
CA ASP A 468 -4.00 -6.45 -14.81
C ASP A 468 -4.33 -4.96 -15.01
N LEU A 469 -3.73 -4.31 -16.01
CA LEU A 469 -3.96 -2.88 -16.28
C LEU A 469 -5.38 -2.59 -16.76
N ILE A 470 -5.92 -3.39 -17.70
CA ILE A 470 -7.26 -3.19 -18.25
C ILE A 470 -8.35 -3.38 -17.17
N THR A 471 -8.11 -4.29 -16.23
CA THR A 471 -9.08 -4.64 -15.17
C THR A 471 -8.83 -3.90 -13.85
N GLY A 472 -7.79 -3.06 -13.80
CA GLY A 472 -7.48 -2.22 -12.64
C GLY A 472 -6.83 -2.95 -11.46
N ILE A 473 -6.16 -4.08 -11.66
CA ILE A 473 -5.36 -4.77 -10.63
C ILE A 473 -4.10 -3.94 -10.33
N ASP A 474 -3.86 -3.60 -9.06
CA ASP A 474 -2.80 -2.67 -8.69
C ASP A 474 -1.40 -3.30 -8.60
N ALA A 475 -0.39 -2.44 -8.48
CA ALA A 475 0.99 -2.80 -8.16
C ALA A 475 1.13 -3.63 -6.87
N ASN A 476 0.29 -3.43 -5.85
CA ASN A 476 0.37 -4.24 -4.62
C ASN A 476 -0.06 -5.70 -4.80
N GLN A 477 -0.75 -6.02 -5.89
CA GLN A 477 -1.21 -7.36 -6.25
C GLN A 477 -0.41 -7.96 -7.41
N SER A 478 0.23 -7.11 -8.22
CA SER A 478 0.97 -7.54 -9.41
C SER A 478 2.30 -6.81 -9.56
N SER A 479 3.37 -7.59 -9.48
CA SER A 479 4.73 -7.15 -9.75
C SER A 479 4.92 -6.55 -11.15
N SER A 480 4.15 -7.05 -12.12
CA SER A 480 4.19 -6.56 -13.50
C SER A 480 3.77 -5.08 -13.63
N VAL A 481 2.92 -4.60 -12.72
CA VAL A 481 2.38 -3.23 -12.75
C VAL A 481 3.36 -2.22 -12.13
N SER A 482 4.15 -2.61 -11.13
CA SER A 482 5.09 -1.69 -10.43
C SER A 482 6.09 -1.01 -11.37
N TYR A 483 6.56 -1.73 -12.39
CA TYR A 483 7.55 -1.26 -13.36
C TYR A 483 6.94 -0.82 -14.70
N CYS A 484 5.62 -0.72 -14.80
CA CYS A 484 4.94 -0.63 -16.10
C CYS A 484 5.26 0.65 -16.89
N HIS A 485 5.15 0.51 -18.21
CA HIS A 485 5.17 1.59 -19.18
C HIS A 485 4.22 1.20 -20.32
N GLN A 486 3.22 2.03 -20.60
CA GLN A 486 2.29 1.80 -21.70
C GLN A 486 1.96 3.12 -22.40
N ASN A 487 1.91 3.05 -23.73
CA ASN A 487 1.32 4.10 -24.54
C ASN A 487 -0.21 3.96 -24.45
N ILE A 488 -0.90 5.00 -23.97
CA ILE A 488 -2.34 4.93 -23.69
C ILE A 488 -3.16 4.66 -24.97
N PRO A 489 -2.96 5.37 -26.11
CA PRO A 489 -3.64 5.05 -27.36
C PRO A 489 -3.47 3.60 -27.81
N ARG A 490 -2.25 3.05 -27.72
CA ARG A 490 -1.98 1.65 -28.05
C ARG A 490 -2.71 0.68 -27.13
N LEU A 491 -2.74 0.95 -25.83
CA LEU A 491 -3.47 0.12 -24.86
C LEU A 491 -4.97 0.13 -25.17
N HIS A 492 -5.53 1.29 -25.51
CA HIS A 492 -6.93 1.41 -25.90
C HIS A 492 -7.23 0.61 -27.17
N ALA A 493 -6.38 0.70 -28.20
CA ALA A 493 -6.54 -0.12 -29.41
C ALA A 493 -6.51 -1.62 -29.10
N GLN A 494 -5.58 -2.07 -28.24
CA GLN A 494 -5.52 -3.47 -27.79
C GLN A 494 -6.78 -3.90 -27.04
N TYR A 495 -7.34 -3.03 -26.19
CA TYR A 495 -8.60 -3.28 -25.51
C TYR A 495 -9.76 -3.47 -26.50
N ILE A 496 -9.90 -2.57 -27.49
CA ILE A 496 -10.93 -2.67 -28.53
C ILE A 496 -10.75 -3.94 -29.38
N ASP A 497 -9.53 -4.32 -29.75
CA ASP A 497 -9.26 -5.55 -30.51
C ASP A 497 -9.63 -6.82 -29.71
N ILE A 498 -9.45 -6.79 -28.39
CA ILE A 498 -9.92 -7.86 -27.51
C ILE A 498 -11.46 -7.89 -27.52
N LEU A 499 -12.12 -6.75 -27.39
CA LEU A 499 -13.59 -6.68 -27.45
C LEU A 499 -14.12 -7.18 -28.80
N LYS A 500 -13.51 -6.81 -29.93
CA LYS A 500 -13.90 -7.31 -31.27
C LYS A 500 -13.87 -8.82 -31.35
N SER A 501 -12.84 -9.43 -30.78
CA SER A 501 -12.74 -10.89 -30.74
C SER A 501 -13.73 -11.57 -29.80
N LEU A 502 -14.23 -10.83 -28.80
CA LEU A 502 -15.17 -11.34 -27.81
C LEU A 502 -16.62 -11.17 -28.23
N CYS A 503 -16.99 -10.00 -28.76
CA CYS A 503 -18.34 -9.68 -29.23
C CYS A 503 -18.27 -8.46 -30.15
N ALA A 504 -18.45 -8.69 -31.46
CA ALA A 504 -18.39 -7.63 -32.46
C ALA A 504 -19.41 -6.50 -32.20
N ASP A 505 -20.61 -6.85 -31.73
CA ASP A 505 -21.67 -5.88 -31.44
C ASP A 505 -21.28 -4.90 -30.32
N VAL A 506 -20.69 -5.41 -29.23
CA VAL A 506 -20.17 -4.56 -28.14
C VAL A 506 -19.03 -3.69 -28.63
N ALA A 507 -18.10 -4.25 -29.41
CA ALA A 507 -16.99 -3.48 -29.97
C ALA A 507 -17.49 -2.35 -30.89
N SER A 508 -18.50 -2.60 -31.71
CA SER A 508 -19.11 -1.58 -32.58
C SER A 508 -19.74 -0.43 -31.78
N THR A 509 -20.29 -0.72 -30.60
CA THR A 509 -20.79 0.32 -29.68
C THR A 509 -19.65 1.18 -29.15
N TYR A 510 -18.51 0.58 -28.80
CA TYR A 510 -17.33 1.34 -28.41
C TYR A 510 -16.80 2.20 -29.56
N GLU A 511 -16.64 1.65 -30.77
CA GLU A 511 -16.11 2.39 -31.91
C GLU A 511 -17.01 3.55 -32.36
N SER A 512 -18.33 3.42 -32.21
CA SER A 512 -19.29 4.48 -32.55
C SER A 512 -19.41 5.55 -31.47
N CYS A 513 -19.29 5.18 -30.20
CA CYS A 513 -19.56 6.07 -29.06
C CYS A 513 -18.30 6.68 -28.44
N VAL A 514 -17.12 6.14 -28.73
CA VAL A 514 -15.85 6.61 -28.17
C VAL A 514 -15.04 7.31 -29.27
N PRO A 515 -14.75 8.60 -29.15
CA PRO A 515 -13.93 9.30 -30.13
C PRO A 515 -12.52 8.71 -30.16
N SER A 516 -11.92 8.62 -31.35
CA SER A 516 -10.52 8.27 -31.50
C SER A 516 -9.67 9.21 -30.63
N LEU A 517 -8.91 8.62 -29.69
CA LEU A 517 -7.98 9.41 -28.89
C LEU A 517 -6.94 10.04 -29.84
N PRO A 518 -6.61 11.33 -29.67
CA PRO A 518 -5.55 11.94 -30.45
C PRO A 518 -4.24 11.16 -30.23
N ASP A 519 -3.38 11.12 -31.25
CA ASP A 519 -2.04 10.51 -31.20
C ASP A 519 -1.08 11.21 -30.22
N SER A 520 -1.59 12.09 -29.34
CA SER A 520 -0.80 12.68 -28.27
C SER A 520 -0.09 11.58 -27.50
N ILE A 521 1.24 11.70 -27.43
CA ILE A 521 2.14 10.72 -26.83
C ILE A 521 2.01 10.84 -25.30
N THR A 522 0.89 10.35 -24.77
CA THR A 522 0.67 10.20 -23.33
C THR A 522 1.01 8.79 -22.91
N HIS A 523 2.06 8.65 -22.11
CA HIS A 523 2.47 7.39 -21.53
C HIS A 523 2.03 7.29 -20.08
N PHE A 524 1.49 6.12 -19.75
CA PHE A 524 1.11 5.70 -18.43
C PHE A 524 2.19 4.79 -17.83
N GLY A 525 2.46 4.95 -16.53
CA GLY A 525 3.22 3.97 -15.76
C GLY A 525 4.11 4.61 -14.70
N SER A 526 5.11 3.85 -14.24
CA SER A 526 6.03 4.32 -13.19
C SER A 526 6.86 5.53 -13.65
N ARG A 527 6.91 6.57 -12.82
CA ARG A 527 7.63 7.82 -13.09
C ARG A 527 9.08 7.74 -12.57
N LYS A 528 9.81 6.69 -12.99
CA LYS A 528 11.24 6.49 -12.70
C LYS A 528 12.13 6.37 -13.94
N ALA A 529 11.58 5.94 -15.07
CA ALA A 529 12.33 5.81 -16.31
C ALA A 529 12.56 7.18 -16.95
N PRO A 530 13.81 7.64 -17.14
CA PRO A 530 14.09 8.86 -17.89
C PRO A 530 13.80 8.68 -19.38
N LYS A 531 13.64 9.80 -20.11
CA LYS A 531 13.54 9.78 -21.58
C LYS A 531 14.87 9.32 -22.21
N PRO A 532 14.85 8.76 -23.43
CA PRO A 532 16.05 8.26 -24.11
C PRO A 532 17.20 9.26 -24.17
N GLN A 533 16.91 10.53 -24.44
CA GLN A 533 17.92 11.59 -24.50
C GLN A 533 18.64 11.79 -23.15
N VAL A 534 17.89 11.79 -22.04
CA VAL A 534 18.47 11.93 -20.69
C VAL A 534 19.39 10.76 -20.39
N ILE A 535 19.03 9.55 -20.83
CA ILE A 535 19.87 8.36 -20.66
C ILE A 535 21.17 8.51 -21.47
N THR A 536 21.09 9.00 -22.71
CA THR A 536 22.28 9.32 -23.50
C THR A 536 23.20 10.31 -22.78
N GLU A 537 22.64 11.38 -22.21
CA GLU A 537 23.39 12.40 -21.47
C GLU A 537 24.03 11.82 -20.19
N ILE A 538 23.30 11.00 -19.43
CA ILE A 538 23.83 10.30 -18.25
C ILE A 538 25.06 9.46 -18.62
N PHE A 539 24.97 8.61 -19.64
CA PHE A 539 26.10 7.76 -20.02
C PHE A 539 27.25 8.54 -20.67
N ALA A 540 26.97 9.67 -21.31
CA ALA A 540 28.00 10.58 -21.79
C ALA A 540 28.79 11.20 -20.64
N VAL A 541 28.12 11.67 -19.58
CA VAL A 541 28.76 12.21 -18.37
C VAL A 541 29.57 11.13 -17.66
N LEU A 542 28.99 9.94 -17.43
CA LEU A 542 29.70 8.83 -16.78
C LEU A 542 30.96 8.43 -17.55
N LYS A 543 30.91 8.42 -18.89
CA LYS A 543 32.08 8.13 -19.73
C LYS A 543 33.09 9.28 -19.69
N PHE A 544 32.64 10.52 -19.79
CA PHE A 544 33.50 11.70 -19.72
C PHE A 544 34.32 11.73 -18.43
N ASN A 545 33.70 11.41 -17.30
CA ASN A 545 34.34 11.39 -15.99
C ASN A 545 35.49 10.36 -15.86
N ILE A 546 35.54 9.35 -16.73
CA ILE A 546 36.69 8.43 -16.79
C ILE A 546 37.88 9.11 -17.45
N PHE A 547 37.65 9.83 -18.55
CA PHE A 547 38.71 10.42 -19.38
C PHE A 547 39.09 11.85 -18.98
N SER A 548 38.28 12.51 -18.15
CA SER A 548 38.57 13.86 -17.66
C SER A 548 39.55 13.89 -16.48
N GLN A 549 39.90 12.73 -15.92
CA GLN A 549 40.86 12.64 -14.82
C GLN A 549 42.28 12.89 -15.31
N ALA A 550 43.15 13.32 -14.41
CA ALA A 550 44.58 13.43 -14.72
C ALA A 550 45.14 12.03 -15.01
N GLU A 551 46.05 11.94 -15.99
CA GLU A 551 46.63 10.65 -16.44
C GLU A 551 47.33 9.89 -15.30
N ASP A 552 47.86 10.59 -14.31
CA ASP A 552 48.52 10.03 -13.13
C ASP A 552 47.54 9.65 -11.99
N ASP A 553 46.29 10.11 -12.02
CA ASP A 553 45.26 9.75 -11.04
C ASP A 553 44.52 8.46 -11.41
N LEU A 554 45.27 7.36 -11.40
CA LEU A 554 44.75 6.03 -11.74
C LEU A 554 43.63 5.57 -10.78
N ILE A 555 43.61 6.04 -9.53
CA ILE A 555 42.57 5.69 -8.55
C ILE A 555 41.24 6.34 -8.95
N ALA A 556 41.25 7.61 -9.34
CA ALA A 556 40.04 8.27 -9.83
C ALA A 556 39.51 7.59 -11.11
N ILE A 557 40.40 7.27 -12.06
CA ILE A 557 40.05 6.53 -13.28
C ILE A 557 39.42 5.17 -12.92
N TYR A 558 40.02 4.42 -12.00
CA TYR A 558 39.48 3.15 -11.50
C TYR A 558 38.07 3.30 -10.92
N ASN A 559 37.87 4.30 -10.06
CA ASN A 559 36.58 4.55 -9.41
C ASN A 559 35.50 4.89 -10.44
N HIS A 560 35.77 5.82 -11.37
CA HIS A 560 34.81 6.21 -12.40
C HIS A 560 34.49 5.08 -13.38
N TYR A 561 35.47 4.26 -13.76
CA TYR A 561 35.22 3.11 -14.64
C TYR A 561 34.39 2.04 -13.93
N ASN A 562 34.63 1.76 -12.65
CA ASN A 562 33.78 0.85 -11.86
C ASN A 562 32.33 1.34 -11.80
N ILE A 563 32.11 2.64 -11.62
CA ILE A 563 30.77 3.25 -11.58
C ILE A 563 30.08 3.15 -12.94
N TRP A 564 30.78 3.50 -14.04
CA TRP A 564 30.24 3.35 -15.39
C TRP A 564 29.85 1.90 -15.67
N MET A 565 30.72 0.93 -15.31
CA MET A 565 30.46 -0.50 -15.48
C MET A 565 29.25 -0.95 -14.67
N TRP A 566 29.08 -0.45 -13.45
CA TRP A 566 27.91 -0.72 -12.61
C TRP A 566 26.60 -0.26 -13.28
N HIS A 567 26.56 0.97 -13.79
CA HIS A 567 25.40 1.51 -14.51
C HIS A 567 25.08 0.72 -15.79
N ILE A 568 26.10 0.35 -16.56
CA ILE A 568 25.97 -0.46 -17.78
C ILE A 568 25.41 -1.85 -17.45
N LEU A 569 25.99 -2.54 -16.47
CA LEU A 569 25.52 -3.85 -16.06
C LEU A 569 24.06 -3.79 -15.60
N LEU A 570 23.69 -2.82 -14.76
CA LEU A 570 22.31 -2.69 -14.28
C LEU A 570 21.31 -2.47 -15.42
N LEU A 571 21.63 -1.59 -16.38
CA LEU A 571 20.74 -1.30 -17.50
C LEU A 571 20.55 -2.52 -18.42
N PHE A 572 21.65 -3.15 -18.82
CA PHE A 572 21.63 -4.24 -19.80
C PHE A 572 21.23 -5.60 -19.20
N THR A 573 21.19 -5.74 -17.88
CA THR A 573 20.72 -6.98 -17.21
C THR A 573 19.34 -6.84 -16.58
N ALA A 574 18.79 -5.61 -16.50
CA ALA A 574 17.60 -5.27 -15.72
C ALA A 574 17.67 -5.71 -14.24
N ALA A 575 18.90 -5.90 -13.73
CA ALA A 575 19.13 -6.31 -12.35
C ALA A 575 18.84 -5.16 -11.37
N ARG A 576 18.77 -5.52 -10.09
CA ARG A 576 18.55 -4.56 -9.02
C ARG A 576 19.88 -3.90 -8.63
N PRO A 577 19.89 -2.60 -8.36
CA PRO A 577 20.98 -1.90 -7.72
C PRO A 577 20.99 -2.27 -6.24
N VAL A 578 21.61 -3.40 -5.92
CA VAL A 578 21.87 -3.84 -4.54
C VAL A 578 23.35 -3.68 -4.24
N ALA A 579 23.70 -3.75 -2.95
CA ALA A 579 25.10 -3.84 -2.56
C ALA A 579 25.77 -5.04 -3.24
N GLU A 580 27.02 -4.86 -3.65
CA GLU A 580 27.88 -5.90 -4.22
C GLU A 580 27.45 -6.46 -5.59
N PHE A 581 26.38 -5.94 -6.22
CA PHE A 581 26.04 -6.29 -7.60
C PHE A 581 27.21 -5.92 -8.55
N PRO A 582 27.60 -6.80 -9.51
CA PRO A 582 26.98 -8.05 -9.98
C PRO A 582 27.35 -9.34 -9.23
N GLY A 583 28.00 -9.22 -8.07
CA GLY A 583 28.57 -10.34 -7.33
C GLY A 583 29.99 -10.64 -7.77
N PHE A 584 30.37 -11.91 -7.77
CA PHE A 584 31.75 -12.37 -8.00
C PHE A 584 32.02 -12.69 -9.47
N LEU A 585 33.29 -12.63 -9.89
CA LEU A 585 33.67 -12.93 -11.28
C LEU A 585 33.27 -14.36 -11.72
N LYS A 586 33.35 -15.35 -10.81
CA LYS A 586 32.90 -16.75 -11.06
C LYS A 586 31.43 -16.87 -11.48
N ASN A 587 30.60 -15.86 -11.21
CA ASN A 587 29.19 -15.86 -11.58
C ASN A 587 28.98 -15.55 -13.07
N PHE A 588 30.01 -15.04 -13.75
CA PHE A 588 29.99 -14.79 -15.18
C PHE A 588 30.48 -16.00 -15.95
N ASN A 589 29.74 -16.38 -16.99
CA ASN A 589 30.24 -17.24 -18.06
C ASN A 589 30.17 -16.48 -19.38
N LEU A 590 31.22 -15.73 -19.68
CA LEU A 590 31.30 -14.87 -20.86
C LEU A 590 31.26 -15.67 -22.18
N LYS A 591 31.73 -16.92 -22.17
CA LYS A 591 31.67 -17.81 -23.34
C LYS A 591 30.24 -18.21 -23.67
N ARG A 592 29.42 -18.49 -22.65
CA ARG A 592 27.99 -18.80 -22.79
C ARG A 592 27.10 -17.56 -22.74
N GLN A 593 27.68 -16.38 -22.55
CA GLN A 593 26.98 -15.10 -22.41
C GLN A 593 25.89 -15.14 -21.33
N ILE A 594 26.23 -15.64 -20.14
CA ILE A 594 25.30 -15.71 -19.01
C ILE A 594 25.95 -15.18 -17.74
N LEU A 595 25.13 -14.56 -16.90
CA LEU A 595 25.44 -14.15 -15.54
C LEU A 595 24.48 -14.86 -14.58
N MET A 596 25.02 -15.52 -13.57
CA MET A 596 24.22 -16.08 -12.48
C MET A 596 24.07 -15.03 -11.37
N VAL A 597 22.85 -14.59 -11.09
CA VAL A 597 22.57 -13.65 -10.01
C VAL A 597 21.82 -14.38 -8.92
N SER A 598 22.43 -14.47 -7.74
CA SER A 598 21.75 -14.89 -6.52
C SER A 598 21.61 -13.69 -5.61
N ASP A 599 20.38 -13.16 -5.50
CA ASP A 599 20.10 -11.98 -4.68
C ASP A 599 20.30 -12.23 -3.17
N LYS A 600 20.69 -13.46 -2.74
CA LYS A 600 20.76 -13.88 -1.32
C LYS A 600 22.04 -14.65 -0.91
N GLU A 601 22.98 -14.87 -1.83
CA GLU A 601 24.14 -15.75 -1.57
C GLU A 601 25.11 -15.26 -0.48
N VAL A 602 25.23 -13.94 -0.26
CA VAL A 602 26.22 -13.39 0.69
C VAL A 602 25.67 -13.24 2.13
N GLY A 603 24.36 -13.40 2.31
CA GLY A 603 23.68 -13.33 3.62
C GLY A 603 23.42 -14.68 4.30
N GLY A 604 24.07 -15.76 3.84
CA GLY A 604 23.93 -17.09 4.45
C GLY A 604 22.58 -17.79 4.23
N ARG A 605 21.78 -17.36 3.24
CA ARG A 605 20.53 -18.04 2.84
C ARG A 605 20.69 -18.58 1.42
N ASN A 606 20.67 -19.91 1.28
CA ASN A 606 20.69 -20.59 -0.02
C ASN A 606 19.37 -20.33 -0.78
N GLY A 607 19.28 -19.19 -1.46
CA GLY A 607 18.27 -18.94 -2.48
C GLY A 607 18.75 -19.44 -3.83
N PHE A 608 17.87 -20.05 -4.62
CA PHE A 608 18.16 -20.40 -6.01
C PHE A 608 18.45 -19.12 -6.79
N GLY A 609 19.67 -18.99 -7.32
CA GLY A 609 20.03 -17.88 -8.21
C GLY A 609 19.31 -17.99 -9.57
N ARG A 610 19.14 -16.86 -10.27
CA ARG A 610 18.60 -16.82 -11.64
C ARG A 610 19.72 -16.64 -12.66
N LEU A 611 19.50 -17.17 -13.85
CA LEU A 611 20.36 -16.92 -15.01
C LEU A 611 19.89 -15.65 -15.72
N ILE A 612 20.84 -14.80 -16.09
CA ILE A 612 20.61 -13.59 -16.89
C ILE A 612 21.42 -13.70 -18.18
N PRO A 613 20.80 -13.58 -19.36
CA PRO A 613 21.53 -13.57 -20.62
C PRO A 613 22.26 -12.24 -20.81
N LEU A 614 23.52 -12.30 -21.27
CA LEU A 614 24.37 -11.15 -21.52
C LEU A 614 24.40 -10.86 -23.03
N CYS A 615 24.25 -9.60 -23.43
CA CYS A 615 24.40 -9.22 -24.83
C CYS A 615 25.88 -9.12 -25.22
N SER A 616 26.16 -9.18 -26.53
CA SER A 616 27.52 -9.14 -27.05
C SER A 616 28.26 -7.87 -26.68
N PHE A 617 27.60 -6.71 -26.73
CA PHE A 617 28.15 -5.43 -26.28
C PHE A 617 28.64 -5.52 -24.83
N LEU A 618 27.80 -6.00 -23.92
CA LEU A 618 28.15 -6.11 -22.50
C LEU A 618 29.32 -7.07 -22.27
N VAL A 619 29.36 -8.20 -22.99
CA VAL A 619 30.47 -9.16 -22.90
C VAL A 619 31.80 -8.52 -23.33
N GLU A 620 31.80 -7.72 -24.40
CA GLU A 620 33.00 -7.02 -24.84
C GLU A 620 33.45 -5.94 -23.85
N GLU A 621 32.52 -5.17 -23.27
CA GLU A 621 32.87 -4.18 -22.24
C GLU A 621 33.42 -4.83 -20.95
N ILE A 622 32.89 -5.99 -20.53
CA ILE A 622 33.45 -6.75 -19.40
C ILE A 622 34.89 -7.19 -19.70
N LYS A 623 35.17 -7.70 -20.90
CA LYS A 623 36.53 -8.09 -21.30
C LYS A 623 37.49 -6.91 -21.33
N LYS A 624 37.05 -5.74 -21.81
CA LYS A 624 37.86 -4.52 -21.79
C LYS A 624 38.17 -4.09 -20.36
N PHE A 625 37.18 -4.16 -19.47
CA PHE A 625 37.37 -3.80 -18.07
C PHE A 625 38.33 -4.76 -17.36
N LEU A 626 38.26 -6.08 -17.61
CA LEU A 626 39.24 -7.04 -17.09
C LEU A 626 40.68 -6.70 -17.52
N LYS A 627 40.89 -6.33 -18.79
CA LYS A 627 42.21 -5.87 -19.27
C LYS A 627 42.68 -4.59 -18.56
N PHE A 628 41.75 -3.67 -18.28
CA PHE A 628 42.06 -2.47 -17.50
C PHE A 628 42.45 -2.83 -16.06
N LEU A 629 41.78 -3.79 -15.41
CA LEU A 629 42.13 -4.22 -14.06
C LEU A 629 43.55 -4.81 -13.99
N GLU A 630 43.96 -5.61 -14.99
CA GLU A 630 45.32 -6.15 -15.11
C GLU A 630 46.36 -5.02 -15.21
N TYR A 631 46.10 -4.03 -16.09
CA TYR A 631 46.95 -2.84 -16.23
C TYR A 631 47.02 -2.05 -14.92
N PHE A 632 45.87 -1.72 -14.33
CA PHE A 632 45.76 -0.96 -13.09
C PHE A 632 46.55 -1.63 -11.96
N SER A 633 46.36 -2.95 -11.77
CA SER A 633 47.10 -3.73 -10.76
C SER A 633 48.62 -3.64 -10.93
N THR A 634 49.10 -3.57 -12.17
CA THR A 634 50.53 -3.48 -12.46
C THR A 634 51.09 -2.10 -12.10
N GLN A 635 50.33 -1.03 -12.38
CA GLN A 635 50.77 0.34 -12.15
C GLN A 635 50.75 0.74 -10.66
N ILE A 636 49.72 0.35 -9.91
CA ILE A 636 49.56 0.80 -8.51
C ILE A 636 50.39 0.00 -7.50
N MET A 637 50.95 -1.14 -7.90
CA MET A 637 51.62 -2.09 -6.99
C MET A 637 52.75 -1.45 -6.17
N MET A 638 53.45 -0.46 -6.74
CA MET A 638 54.58 0.22 -6.11
C MET A 638 54.16 1.43 -5.27
N SER A 639 53.07 2.11 -5.65
CA SER A 639 52.62 3.36 -5.01
C SER A 639 51.61 3.12 -3.88
N HIS A 640 50.83 2.04 -3.94
CA HIS A 640 49.79 1.74 -2.96
C HIS A 640 49.86 0.27 -2.48
N PRO A 641 50.82 -0.07 -1.59
CA PRO A 641 51.02 -1.45 -1.13
C PRO A 641 49.81 -2.06 -0.44
N ALA A 642 48.97 -1.24 0.21
CA ALA A 642 47.75 -1.69 0.89
C ALA A 642 46.67 -2.22 -0.07
N LEU A 643 46.70 -1.79 -1.34
CA LEU A 643 45.80 -2.23 -2.40
C LEU A 643 46.36 -3.44 -3.17
N ASN A 644 47.58 -3.86 -2.83
CA ASN A 644 48.22 -5.00 -3.47
C ASN A 644 47.41 -6.28 -3.22
N GLY A 645 47.13 -7.02 -4.29
CA GLY A 645 46.33 -8.24 -4.24
C GLY A 645 44.82 -8.03 -4.22
N VAL A 646 44.28 -6.81 -4.17
CA VAL A 646 42.82 -6.57 -4.32
C VAL A 646 42.33 -7.13 -5.66
N ILE A 647 43.02 -6.79 -6.76
CA ILE A 647 42.66 -7.29 -8.09
C ILE A 647 42.80 -8.81 -8.18
N GLN A 648 43.87 -9.39 -7.62
CA GLN A 648 44.04 -10.84 -7.56
C GLN A 648 42.92 -11.53 -6.75
N GLN A 649 42.41 -10.88 -5.70
CA GLN A 649 41.27 -11.38 -4.93
C GLN A 649 39.96 -11.30 -5.72
N ILE A 650 39.76 -10.26 -6.55
CA ILE A 650 38.62 -10.16 -7.48
C ILE A 650 38.68 -11.27 -8.52
N GLU A 651 39.85 -11.48 -9.15
CA GLU A 651 40.07 -12.56 -10.12
C GLU A 651 39.85 -13.95 -9.50
N ALA A 652 40.34 -14.16 -8.28
CA ALA A 652 40.10 -15.38 -7.51
C ALA A 652 38.67 -15.49 -6.95
N SER A 653 37.78 -14.53 -7.26
CA SER A 653 36.39 -14.49 -6.79
C SER A 653 36.24 -14.53 -5.26
N LYS A 654 37.18 -13.90 -4.55
CA LYS A 654 37.13 -13.65 -3.10
C LYS A 654 36.51 -12.30 -2.76
N LEU A 655 36.60 -11.33 -3.68
CA LEU A 655 35.93 -10.03 -3.59
C LEU A 655 34.89 -9.87 -4.72
N PRO A 656 33.85 -9.06 -4.50
CA PRO A 656 32.93 -8.65 -5.56
C PRO A 656 33.66 -8.03 -6.76
N PHE A 657 33.08 -8.19 -7.95
CA PHE A 657 33.66 -7.78 -9.22
C PHE A 657 33.88 -6.26 -9.33
N LEU A 658 33.00 -5.48 -8.71
CA LEU A 658 33.05 -4.02 -8.75
C LEU A 658 33.21 -3.42 -7.36
N GLY A 659 34.08 -2.43 -7.26
CA GLY A 659 34.31 -1.66 -6.03
C GLY A 659 35.01 -0.35 -6.31
N ILE A 660 35.15 0.45 -5.27
CA ILE A 660 35.88 1.72 -5.31
C ILE A 660 37.00 1.68 -4.29
N ILE A 661 37.99 2.54 -4.49
CA ILE A 661 39.06 2.82 -3.54
C ILE A 661 38.81 4.20 -2.95
N GLN A 662 38.70 4.27 -1.63
CA GLN A 662 38.55 5.51 -0.89
C GLN A 662 39.33 5.39 0.42
N ASP A 663 40.14 6.40 0.73
CA ASP A 663 41.00 6.43 1.92
C ASP A 663 41.96 5.21 1.98
N ASP A 664 42.56 4.84 0.83
CA ASP A 664 43.41 3.65 0.65
C ASP A 664 42.76 2.30 0.97
N GLU A 665 41.44 2.26 1.11
CA GLU A 665 40.67 1.04 1.32
C GLU A 665 39.77 0.72 0.12
N TRP A 666 39.73 -0.56 -0.25
CA TRP A 666 38.78 -1.05 -1.23
C TRP A 666 37.42 -1.34 -0.58
N LYS A 667 36.35 -0.80 -1.16
CA LYS A 667 34.97 -0.98 -0.69
C LYS A 667 34.09 -1.45 -1.86
N PRO A 668 33.20 -2.43 -1.65
CA PRO A 668 32.29 -2.86 -2.71
C PRO A 668 31.31 -1.76 -3.08
N LEU A 669 30.87 -1.76 -4.34
CA LEU A 669 29.84 -0.82 -4.78
C LEU A 669 28.49 -1.10 -4.09
N SER A 670 27.79 -0.02 -3.77
CA SER A 670 26.41 -0.05 -3.30
C SER A 670 25.68 1.18 -3.84
N PRO A 671 24.33 1.18 -3.85
CA PRO A 671 23.56 2.37 -4.24
C PRO A 671 23.93 3.61 -3.44
N SER A 672 24.22 3.44 -2.14
CA SER A 672 24.62 4.54 -1.27
C SER A 672 26.01 5.09 -1.63
N THR A 673 26.93 4.20 -1.97
CA THR A 673 28.29 4.57 -2.39
C THR A 673 28.26 5.31 -3.72
N VAL A 674 27.57 4.76 -4.73
CA VAL A 674 27.50 5.34 -6.08
C VAL A 674 26.82 6.71 -6.07
N LYS A 675 25.79 6.89 -5.24
CA LYS A 675 25.07 8.18 -5.12
C LYS A 675 26.00 9.36 -4.80
N ASN A 676 27.05 9.12 -4.02
CA ASN A 676 27.96 10.18 -3.58
C ASN A 676 28.93 10.64 -4.67
N PHE A 677 29.13 9.86 -5.74
CA PHE A 677 30.08 10.20 -6.81
C PHE A 677 29.49 11.16 -7.85
N HIS A 678 28.17 11.10 -8.07
CA HIS A 678 27.51 11.86 -9.14
C HIS A 678 26.19 12.51 -8.69
N PRO A 679 26.21 13.40 -7.67
CA PRO A 679 25.02 14.11 -7.22
C PRO A 679 24.36 14.93 -8.33
N GLU A 680 25.14 15.41 -9.31
CA GLU A 680 24.71 16.19 -10.46
C GLU A 680 23.70 15.46 -11.37
N LEU A 681 23.69 14.12 -11.35
CA LEU A 681 22.76 13.34 -12.15
C LEU A 681 21.32 13.41 -11.60
N GLY A 682 21.12 13.84 -10.35
CA GLY A 682 19.79 14.04 -9.77
C GLY A 682 18.92 12.78 -9.69
N LEU A 683 19.51 11.59 -9.86
CA LEU A 683 18.81 10.31 -9.86
C LEU A 683 18.70 9.78 -8.43
N ASP A 684 17.86 10.44 -7.62
CA ASP A 684 17.62 10.06 -6.22
C ASP A 684 17.08 8.63 -6.02
N HIS A 685 16.61 7.98 -7.10
CA HIS A 685 15.97 6.67 -7.07
C HIS A 685 16.84 5.61 -7.76
N ALA A 686 17.49 4.74 -6.98
CA ALA A 686 18.46 3.76 -7.50
C ALA A 686 17.91 2.86 -8.63
N ASN A 687 16.63 2.49 -8.59
CA ASN A 687 16.01 1.51 -9.49
C ASN A 687 15.67 2.02 -10.90
N TRP A 688 16.06 3.24 -11.29
CA TRP A 688 15.69 3.81 -12.60
C TRP A 688 16.11 2.94 -13.79
N HIS A 689 17.27 2.26 -13.72
CA HIS A 689 17.75 1.33 -14.76
C HIS A 689 16.72 0.24 -15.07
N ARG A 690 16.16 -0.37 -14.03
CA ARG A 690 15.20 -1.47 -14.12
C ARG A 690 13.88 -0.99 -14.73
N HIS A 691 13.44 0.21 -14.39
CA HIS A 691 12.28 0.84 -15.04
C HIS A 691 12.54 1.18 -16.51
N THR A 692 13.72 1.70 -16.83
CA THR A 692 14.14 1.97 -18.22
C THR A 692 14.20 0.70 -19.04
N ALA A 693 14.80 -0.37 -18.52
CA ALA A 693 14.86 -1.67 -19.18
C ALA A 693 13.46 -2.25 -19.37
N ARG A 694 12.58 -2.20 -18.36
CA ARG A 694 11.19 -2.64 -18.48
C ARG A 694 10.46 -1.89 -19.58
N ALA A 695 10.57 -0.56 -19.60
CA ALA A 695 9.92 0.28 -20.61
C ALA A 695 10.42 -0.04 -22.01
N PHE A 696 11.74 -0.24 -22.18
CA PHE A 696 12.34 -0.60 -23.45
C PHE A 696 11.90 -1.98 -23.97
N LEU A 697 11.78 -2.97 -23.08
CA LEU A 697 11.41 -4.34 -23.42
C LEU A 697 9.91 -4.49 -23.72
N THR A 698 9.08 -3.57 -23.22
CA THR A 698 7.64 -3.57 -23.46
C THR A 698 7.36 -3.55 -24.97
N HIS A 699 6.55 -4.50 -25.45
CA HIS A 699 6.22 -4.72 -26.87
C HIS A 699 7.37 -5.21 -27.76
N LYS A 700 8.57 -5.48 -27.23
CA LYS A 700 9.68 -6.11 -27.96
C LYS A 700 9.86 -7.59 -27.67
N ILE A 701 9.52 -7.99 -26.44
CA ILE A 701 9.49 -9.39 -26.00
C ILE A 701 8.19 -9.67 -25.25
N THR A 702 7.90 -10.94 -25.02
CA THR A 702 6.67 -11.38 -24.34
C THR A 702 6.72 -11.07 -22.84
N GLU A 703 5.55 -10.92 -22.23
CA GLU A 703 5.46 -10.65 -20.79
C GLU A 703 6.13 -11.75 -19.93
N PRO A 704 5.96 -13.05 -20.20
CA PRO A 704 6.67 -14.10 -19.46
C PRO A 704 8.20 -13.97 -19.54
N GLU A 705 8.76 -13.61 -20.70
CA GLU A 705 10.20 -13.39 -20.86
C GLU A 705 10.71 -12.23 -19.98
N ILE A 706 9.92 -11.15 -19.86
CA ILE A 706 10.29 -10.01 -19.01
C ILE A 706 10.19 -10.40 -17.52
N LEU A 707 9.13 -11.11 -17.13
CA LEU A 707 8.98 -11.59 -15.75
C LEU A 707 10.16 -12.50 -15.37
N ALA A 708 10.61 -13.37 -16.28
CA ALA A 708 11.78 -14.22 -16.08
C ALA A 708 13.07 -13.43 -15.89
N LEU A 709 13.33 -12.45 -16.76
CA LEU A 709 14.50 -11.58 -16.65
C LEU A 709 14.52 -10.83 -15.30
N PHE A 710 13.34 -10.43 -14.83
CA PHE A 710 13.17 -9.66 -13.60
C PHE A 710 13.12 -10.54 -12.33
N GLY A 711 13.01 -11.86 -12.46
CA GLY A 711 12.81 -12.76 -11.32
C GLY A 711 11.43 -12.60 -10.66
N HIS A 712 10.40 -12.33 -11.46
CA HIS A 712 9.01 -12.14 -11.06
C HIS A 712 8.07 -13.21 -11.63
N GLU A 713 8.64 -14.35 -11.99
CA GLU A 713 7.88 -15.53 -12.40
C GLU A 713 7.05 -16.07 -11.23
N LEU A 714 5.93 -16.69 -11.57
CA LEU A 714 5.15 -17.45 -10.59
C LEU A 714 5.90 -18.75 -10.27
N MET A 715 5.62 -19.29 -9.09
CA MET A 715 6.23 -20.54 -8.62
C MET A 715 6.07 -21.65 -9.67
N GLN A 716 7.14 -22.41 -9.93
CA GLN A 716 7.18 -23.50 -10.92
C GLN A 716 6.99 -23.07 -12.40
N GLN A 717 6.99 -21.76 -12.67
CA GLN A 717 6.96 -21.21 -14.04
C GLN A 717 8.30 -20.59 -14.42
N GLU A 718 9.33 -20.76 -13.58
CA GLU A 718 10.68 -20.27 -13.83
C GLU A 718 11.23 -20.78 -15.17
N ALA A 719 12.02 -19.97 -15.85
CA ALA A 719 12.64 -20.36 -17.11
C ALA A 719 13.37 -21.72 -16.95
N ALA A 720 13.13 -22.64 -17.88
CA ALA A 720 13.62 -24.03 -17.85
C ALA A 720 12.98 -24.97 -16.81
N HIS A 721 12.01 -24.52 -16.02
CA HIS A 721 11.23 -25.40 -15.16
C HIS A 721 10.34 -26.34 -15.99
N PRO A 722 10.11 -27.62 -15.60
CA PRO A 722 9.30 -28.57 -16.37
C PRO A 722 7.85 -28.13 -16.67
N PHE A 723 7.30 -27.24 -15.83
CA PHE A 723 5.96 -26.67 -16.00
C PHE A 723 5.98 -25.28 -16.65
N SER A 724 7.16 -24.78 -17.04
CA SER A 724 7.30 -23.53 -17.78
C SER A 724 7.30 -23.80 -19.28
N SER A 725 6.56 -22.99 -20.04
CA SER A 725 6.65 -22.98 -21.50
C SER A 725 7.87 -22.19 -22.01
N LEU A 726 8.61 -21.52 -21.12
CA LEU A 726 9.76 -20.70 -21.49
C LEU A 726 11.04 -21.53 -21.52
N SER A 727 11.49 -21.87 -22.73
CA SER A 727 12.73 -22.62 -22.94
C SER A 727 13.99 -21.77 -22.72
N LEU A 728 15.10 -22.39 -22.32
CA LEU A 728 16.40 -21.70 -22.20
C LEU A 728 16.85 -21.05 -23.52
N SER A 729 16.56 -21.69 -24.66
CA SER A 729 16.91 -21.14 -25.97
C SER A 729 16.13 -19.85 -26.24
N GLN A 730 14.83 -19.85 -25.98
CA GLN A 730 14.01 -18.65 -26.09
C GLN A 730 14.49 -17.55 -25.13
N PHE A 731 14.74 -17.90 -23.87
CA PHE A 731 15.23 -16.97 -22.86
C PHE A 731 16.59 -16.36 -23.24
N SER A 732 17.51 -17.15 -23.81
CA SER A 732 18.82 -16.64 -24.26
C SER A 732 18.72 -15.59 -25.37
N LYS A 733 17.67 -15.62 -26.20
CA LYS A 733 17.46 -14.65 -27.29
C LYS A 733 17.13 -13.26 -26.78
N ILE A 734 16.75 -13.10 -25.50
CA ILE A 734 16.56 -11.79 -24.87
C ILE A 734 17.83 -10.93 -24.98
N ALA A 735 19.03 -11.55 -24.96
CA ALA A 735 20.31 -10.86 -25.18
C ALA A 735 20.34 -10.06 -26.48
N ASN A 736 19.73 -10.57 -27.56
CA ASN A 736 19.70 -9.89 -28.85
C ASN A 736 18.83 -8.62 -28.82
N VAL A 737 17.80 -8.60 -27.98
CA VAL A 737 16.94 -7.42 -27.79
C VAL A 737 17.63 -6.43 -26.86
N LEU A 738 18.28 -6.91 -25.79
CA LEU A 738 19.07 -6.07 -24.88
C LEU A 738 20.24 -5.38 -25.60
N GLU A 739 20.89 -6.04 -26.56
CA GLU A 739 21.93 -5.44 -27.42
C GLU A 739 21.47 -4.12 -28.06
N GLN A 740 20.21 -4.05 -28.50
CA GLN A 740 19.64 -2.87 -29.16
C GLN A 740 19.54 -1.65 -28.23
N MET A 741 19.66 -1.82 -26.90
CA MET A 741 19.68 -0.70 -25.96
C MET A 741 20.88 0.22 -26.21
N LYS A 742 22.00 -0.31 -26.71
CA LYS A 742 23.18 0.51 -27.03
C LYS A 742 22.85 1.57 -28.10
N ASP A 743 22.10 1.16 -29.13
CA ASP A 743 21.76 2.03 -30.25
C ASP A 743 20.61 2.97 -29.87
N GLN A 744 19.61 2.46 -29.15
CA GLN A 744 18.46 3.23 -28.66
C GLN A 744 18.88 4.40 -27.75
N PHE A 745 19.84 4.15 -26.87
CA PHE A 745 20.33 5.14 -25.90
C PHE A 745 21.66 5.77 -26.30
N LYS A 746 22.17 5.46 -27.50
CA LYS A 746 23.44 5.96 -28.05
C LYS A 746 24.62 5.78 -27.09
N ILE A 747 24.68 4.62 -26.43
CA ILE A 747 25.73 4.29 -25.46
C ILE A 747 26.95 3.76 -26.23
N SER A 748 28.03 4.52 -26.22
CA SER A 748 29.33 4.07 -26.71
C SER A 748 30.10 3.31 -25.62
N GLY A 749 30.79 2.23 -25.98
CA GLY A 749 31.71 1.52 -25.09
C GLY A 749 32.96 2.34 -24.73
N ILE A 750 33.80 1.81 -23.85
CA ILE A 750 35.04 2.46 -23.41
C ILE A 750 36.19 2.14 -24.36
N GLU A 751 36.94 3.16 -24.77
CA GLU A 751 38.16 3.07 -25.54
C GLU A 751 39.35 2.73 -24.63
N VAL A 752 39.35 1.52 -24.05
CA VAL A 752 40.34 1.10 -23.04
C VAL A 752 41.79 1.25 -23.50
N HIS A 753 42.05 1.14 -24.81
CA HIS A 753 43.39 1.33 -25.39
C HIS A 753 43.95 2.73 -25.20
N VAL A 754 43.11 3.75 -24.98
CA VAL A 754 43.54 5.13 -24.67
C VAL A 754 43.97 5.26 -23.22
N ILE A 755 43.43 4.44 -22.31
CA ILE A 755 43.72 4.47 -20.87
C ILE A 755 45.00 3.69 -20.54
N ILE A 756 45.27 2.61 -21.28
CA ILE A 756 46.40 1.70 -21.02
C ILE A 756 47.66 2.02 -21.84
N GLN A 757 47.63 3.08 -22.65
CA GLN A 757 48.81 3.63 -23.35
C GLN A 757 49.72 4.32 -22.36
#